data_AF-A0A067BWB2-F1
#
_entry.id   AF-A0A067BWB2-F1
#
_cell.length_a   1.000
_cell.length_b   1.000
_cell.length_c   1.000
_cell.angle_alpha   90.00
_cell.angle_beta   90.00
_cell.angle_gamma   90.00
#
_symmetry.space_group_name_H-M   'P 1'
#
loop_
_entity.id
_entity.type
_entity.pdbx_description
1 polymer ?
#
loop_
_entity_poly.entity_id
_entity_poly.type
_entity_poly.pdbx_seq_one_letter_code
_entity_poly.pdbx_strand_id
1 'polypeptide(L)'
;MTEPCDDPIGVCLRACTHVNWTTICALGFSSNWACCDLNVLNAVLPTTLWAIFLGLSVWFGWFTGIVSELRTSVDDLHDINTQALGVVVARQTHSVLGREIGDPRRVLMLLAMGSELVGFSYLPVQLLLYEYTNGTFAAQSSAGFQWLKFCLFTLLLWLLLLPRRVTRRIDGLLTKVVAPLLFDTCSLFYMYTIVDIGACSNGMDTWTLPDGTTCGSESRYGVFAALGTASFVLFYWHSLQYKLRLNDQVFAVRFRYQTSFGSLMAYTRTACCLGFFTVQRLLLYFDKIHVFLAFSIFNMVLFSLLLHYNYVNQPCLGVGLLPNNLRSLSFATSVYTSTILFGISCALHASGSESMSLVEQRILQAAAVAYFPLAAATWAINSRRARLYHVPNLSLKASLVHSTPRVRAIAAVSIALEDQSRWSTSDILDLLTLLDDNLKTSPAFEQGLVLAYTCQALWNLYFKYVSVHTPLNEPGADSMLSLGLWSNQRMSTVNNAFGPTGFHNRSRPHGSALLALVQRNVTVGAHTTTQHMDELSSSPLIASILSNCIHTLKVLSRISASPARLIAAKVLQEMYVARVLRLSQPTMLYVCCSICASASPSQSSAAAATLRHLFVSHFECSESMTVHFTDYWNLLHLSQYLLRASREPSDVSRAEGVADVVLSIVQMIESNAATSNPANALSEAFVANILAAQAQIATSYKLLTLLDDICLSTHWAFQMYLDELHRASRDVTMRKTQRIGALYRTRLFSHGKSTAAIVPSRPPTRHAELSVQKVTSFLLQSKQANLVGPDIVAAIKKRKTEEAMLLVQVTMVMNEGCRDHLSLQELGPGTVTVLKTLLYTLRDQPMLRAHIKSRLKPAEANYLKHLELLLAPKHSSGLRIAILATGKIVPSKVAR
;
A
#
# COMPACT_ATOMS: atom_id res chain seq x y z
N MET A 1 -56.27 -49.76 -17.96
CA MET A 1 -56.35 -48.37 -17.43
C MET A 1 -55.55 -48.36 -16.14
N THR A 2 -54.26 -48.10 -16.25
CA THR A 2 -53.33 -47.92 -15.13
C THR A 2 -53.32 -46.42 -14.84
N GLU A 3 -53.87 -46.00 -13.71
CA GLU A 3 -53.75 -44.61 -13.26
C GLU A 3 -52.26 -44.28 -13.10
N PRO A 4 -51.76 -43.21 -13.75
CA PRO A 4 -50.43 -42.69 -13.44
C PRO A 4 -50.43 -42.15 -11.99
N CYS A 5 -49.38 -42.46 -11.20
CA CYS A 5 -49.15 -41.77 -9.92
C CYS A 5 -48.83 -40.29 -10.30
N ASP A 6 -49.85 -39.43 -10.45
CA ASP A 6 -49.74 -38.01 -10.88
C ASP A 6 -49.39 -37.10 -9.68
N ASP A 7 -48.14 -36.59 -9.64
CA ASP A 7 -47.72 -35.16 -9.48
C ASP A 7 -46.20 -35.07 -9.14
N PRO A 8 -45.41 -34.12 -9.70
CA PRO A 8 -43.97 -34.25 -9.91
C PRO A 8 -43.06 -33.84 -8.73
N ILE A 9 -43.60 -33.47 -7.57
CA ILE A 9 -42.80 -33.04 -6.39
C ILE A 9 -42.71 -34.16 -5.31
N GLY A 10 -43.37 -35.30 -5.54
CA GLY A 10 -43.45 -36.44 -4.61
C GLY A 10 -42.18 -37.29 -4.53
N VAL A 11 -41.15 -36.84 -3.80
CA VAL A 11 -39.87 -37.56 -3.67
C VAL A 11 -40.07 -39.01 -3.25
N CYS A 12 -41.03 -39.25 -2.34
CA CYS A 12 -41.45 -40.57 -1.91
C CYS A 12 -42.93 -40.51 -1.55
N LEU A 13 -43.80 -40.67 -2.54
CA LEU A 13 -45.23 -40.89 -2.31
C LEU A 13 -45.37 -42.08 -1.35
N ARG A 14 -45.66 -41.80 -0.07
CA ARG A 14 -46.08 -42.81 0.89
C ARG A 14 -47.30 -43.53 0.28
N ALA A 15 -47.06 -44.77 -0.16
CA ALA A 15 -48.02 -45.76 -0.66
C ALA A 15 -48.53 -45.64 -2.12
N CYS A 16 -47.67 -45.62 -3.16
CA CYS A 16 -48.07 -46.39 -4.36
C CYS A 16 -48.04 -47.88 -3.91
N THR A 17 -49.21 -48.46 -3.62
CA THR A 17 -49.42 -49.79 -2.98
C THR A 17 -48.80 -50.96 -3.74
N HIS A 18 -48.37 -50.73 -4.97
CA HIS A 18 -47.81 -51.73 -5.87
C HIS A 18 -46.28 -51.81 -5.84
N VAL A 19 -45.60 -50.93 -5.08
CA VAL A 19 -44.12 -50.89 -5.01
C VAL A 19 -43.63 -51.48 -3.69
N ASN A 20 -42.81 -52.54 -3.76
CA ASN A 20 -42.21 -53.15 -2.58
C ASN A 20 -40.98 -52.35 -2.11
N TRP A 21 -41.22 -51.32 -1.30
CA TRP A 21 -40.19 -50.44 -0.77
C TRP A 21 -39.15 -51.15 0.11
N THR A 22 -39.52 -52.26 0.78
CA THR A 22 -38.56 -53.01 1.61
C THR A 22 -37.41 -53.59 0.77
N THR A 23 -37.72 -54.11 -0.42
CA THR A 23 -36.73 -54.63 -1.36
C THR A 23 -35.90 -53.51 -1.98
N ILE A 24 -36.53 -52.38 -2.30
CA ILE A 24 -35.85 -51.22 -2.91
C ILE A 24 -34.90 -50.53 -1.93
N CYS A 25 -35.29 -50.41 -0.67
CA CYS A 25 -34.44 -49.87 0.39
C CYS A 25 -33.28 -50.81 0.73
N ALA A 26 -33.46 -52.13 0.57
CA ALA A 26 -32.39 -53.10 0.74
C ALA A 26 -31.29 -53.02 -0.34
N LEU A 27 -31.57 -52.43 -1.51
CA LEU A 27 -30.58 -52.23 -2.58
C LEU A 27 -29.54 -51.13 -2.25
N GLY A 28 -29.82 -50.27 -1.26
CA GLY A 28 -28.85 -49.30 -0.74
C GLY A 28 -28.41 -48.21 -1.73
N PHE A 29 -29.24 -47.83 -2.70
CA PHE A 29 -28.94 -46.71 -3.62
C PHE A 29 -29.15 -45.36 -2.94
N SER A 30 -28.29 -44.38 -3.26
CA SER A 30 -28.33 -43.07 -2.59
C SER A 30 -29.51 -42.20 -3.05
N SER A 31 -30.07 -42.48 -4.22
CA SER A 31 -31.33 -41.91 -4.70
C SER A 31 -32.52 -42.28 -3.83
N ASN A 32 -32.45 -43.41 -3.12
CA ASN A 32 -33.59 -43.96 -2.37
C ASN A 32 -33.62 -43.48 -0.92
N TRP A 33 -32.60 -42.76 -0.44
CA TRP A 33 -32.48 -42.36 0.96
C TRP A 33 -33.67 -41.54 1.48
N ALA A 34 -34.23 -40.66 0.65
CA ALA A 34 -35.42 -39.90 1.01
C ALA A 34 -36.63 -40.82 1.28
N CYS A 35 -36.68 -42.00 0.65
CA CYS A 35 -37.83 -42.93 0.69
C CYS A 35 -37.68 -44.01 1.74
N CYS A 36 -36.48 -44.19 2.26
CA CYS A 36 -36.12 -45.22 3.22
C CYS A 36 -35.88 -44.66 4.62
N ASP A 37 -36.45 -43.48 4.94
CA ASP A 37 -36.25 -42.74 6.19
C ASP A 37 -34.77 -42.38 6.52
N LEU A 38 -33.88 -42.44 5.52
CA LEU A 38 -32.45 -42.10 5.63
C LEU A 38 -32.15 -40.67 5.18
N ASN A 39 -33.14 -39.77 5.27
CA ASN A 39 -33.06 -38.42 4.71
C ASN A 39 -31.92 -37.57 5.30
N VAL A 40 -31.54 -37.85 6.55
CA VAL A 40 -30.43 -37.18 7.25
C VAL A 40 -29.11 -37.33 6.47
N LEU A 41 -28.89 -38.45 5.78
CA LEU A 41 -27.68 -38.73 5.02
C LEU A 41 -27.49 -37.76 3.83
N ASN A 42 -28.59 -37.23 3.26
CA ASN A 42 -28.52 -36.22 2.19
C ASN A 42 -27.99 -34.86 2.68
N ALA A 43 -28.14 -34.53 3.95
CA ALA A 43 -27.82 -33.21 4.50
C ALA A 43 -26.49 -33.17 5.27
N VAL A 44 -26.12 -34.25 5.97
CA VAL A 44 -24.97 -34.28 6.90
C VAL A 44 -23.65 -33.96 6.20
N LEU A 45 -23.31 -34.62 5.10
CA LEU A 45 -22.04 -34.39 4.43
C LEU A 45 -21.94 -32.98 3.78
N PRO A 46 -22.93 -32.49 3.00
CA PRO A 46 -22.84 -31.15 2.43
C PRO A 46 -22.67 -30.06 3.50
N THR A 47 -23.45 -30.13 4.60
CA THR A 47 -23.34 -29.16 5.69
C THR A 47 -21.97 -29.24 6.40
N THR A 48 -21.46 -30.46 6.63
CA THR A 48 -20.14 -30.69 7.21
C THR A 48 -19.02 -30.12 6.34
N LEU A 49 -19.04 -30.38 5.03
CA LEU A 49 -18.02 -29.88 4.10
C LEU A 49 -18.05 -28.35 3.96
N TRP A 50 -19.25 -27.74 3.92
CA TRP A 50 -19.39 -26.28 3.94
C TRP A 50 -18.86 -25.67 5.24
N ALA A 51 -19.19 -26.25 6.40
CA ALA A 51 -18.71 -25.78 7.70
C ALA A 51 -17.18 -25.86 7.80
N ILE A 52 -16.58 -26.98 7.36
CA ILE A 52 -15.12 -27.16 7.31
C ILE A 52 -14.49 -26.15 6.35
N PHE A 53 -15.04 -25.98 5.14
CA PHE A 53 -14.55 -25.03 4.16
C PHE A 53 -14.53 -23.60 4.69
N LEU A 54 -15.65 -23.13 5.25
CA LEU A 54 -15.77 -21.78 5.79
C LEU A 54 -14.84 -21.59 7.00
N GLY A 55 -14.82 -22.55 7.93
CA GLY A 55 -13.95 -22.52 9.10
C GLY A 55 -12.47 -22.47 8.74
N LEU A 56 -12.01 -23.33 7.84
CA LEU A 56 -10.62 -23.34 7.37
C LEU A 56 -10.26 -22.10 6.56
N SER A 57 -11.18 -21.59 5.72
CA SER A 57 -10.96 -20.36 4.94
C SER A 57 -10.77 -19.15 5.86
N VAL A 58 -11.67 -18.98 6.82
CA VAL A 58 -11.63 -17.87 7.80
C VAL A 58 -10.38 -17.97 8.66
N TRP A 59 -10.08 -19.16 9.19
CA TRP A 59 -8.88 -19.38 9.99
C TRP A 59 -7.61 -19.08 9.20
N PHE A 60 -7.50 -19.59 7.97
CA PHE A 60 -6.34 -19.35 7.11
C PHE A 60 -6.19 -17.87 6.76
N GLY A 61 -7.29 -17.18 6.40
CA GLY A 61 -7.30 -15.76 6.08
C GLY A 61 -6.86 -14.89 7.26
N TRP A 62 -7.32 -15.21 8.47
CA TRP A 62 -6.90 -14.54 9.70
C TRP A 62 -5.44 -14.80 10.05
N PHE A 63 -5.01 -16.07 10.01
CA PHE A 63 -3.64 -16.47 10.37
C PHE A 63 -2.58 -15.87 9.43
N THR A 64 -2.87 -15.79 8.14
CA THR A 64 -1.93 -15.28 7.14
C THR A 64 -1.98 -13.77 6.97
N GLY A 65 -3.12 -13.14 7.27
CA GLY A 65 -3.38 -11.72 6.99
C GLY A 65 -3.65 -11.43 5.50
N ILE A 66 -4.01 -12.45 4.71
CA ILE A 66 -4.28 -12.32 3.27
C ILE A 66 -5.40 -11.33 2.96
N VAL A 67 -6.36 -11.14 3.88
CA VAL A 67 -7.47 -10.19 3.71
C VAL A 67 -6.99 -8.75 3.61
N SER A 68 -5.90 -8.38 4.31
CA SER A 68 -5.35 -7.03 4.17
C SER A 68 -4.69 -6.80 2.81
N GLU A 69 -4.15 -7.87 2.20
CA GLU A 69 -3.56 -7.79 0.86
C GLU A 69 -4.66 -7.58 -0.20
N LEU A 70 -5.86 -8.17 -0.07
CA LEU A 70 -6.97 -7.92 -1.02
C LEU A 70 -7.39 -6.44 -1.13
N ARG A 71 -6.98 -5.60 -0.18
CA ARG A 71 -7.25 -4.15 -0.18
C ARG A 71 -6.13 -3.33 -0.83
N THR A 72 -5.04 -3.95 -1.26
CA THR A 72 -3.93 -3.26 -1.94
C THR A 72 -4.42 -2.64 -3.25
N SER A 73 -4.08 -1.37 -3.48
CA SER A 73 -4.48 -0.68 -4.70
C SER A 73 -3.70 -1.18 -5.92
N VAL A 74 -4.23 -0.93 -7.12
CA VAL A 74 -3.57 -1.21 -8.41
C VAL A 74 -2.18 -0.56 -8.46
N ASP A 75 -2.09 0.68 -7.99
CA ASP A 75 -0.86 1.46 -8.06
C ASP A 75 0.21 0.92 -7.11
N ASP A 76 -0.19 0.47 -5.91
CA ASP A 76 0.71 -0.19 -4.96
C ASP A 76 1.18 -1.56 -5.48
N LEU A 77 0.27 -2.32 -6.10
CA LEU A 77 0.60 -3.63 -6.65
C LEU A 77 1.60 -3.50 -7.79
N HIS A 78 1.40 -2.55 -8.69
CA HIS A 78 2.25 -2.33 -9.85
C HIS A 78 3.40 -1.36 -9.60
N ASP A 79 3.75 -1.03 -8.35
CA ASP A 79 4.86 -0.11 -8.07
C ASP A 79 6.13 -0.49 -8.86
N ILE A 80 6.80 0.52 -9.42
CA ILE A 80 7.92 0.38 -10.36
C ILE A 80 9.04 -0.47 -9.74
N ASN A 81 9.33 -0.26 -8.45
CA ASN A 81 10.35 -1.02 -7.73
C ASN A 81 10.01 -2.51 -7.59
N THR A 82 8.74 -2.79 -7.26
CA THR A 82 8.24 -4.17 -7.13
C THR A 82 8.26 -4.89 -8.49
N GLN A 83 7.88 -4.20 -9.56
CA GLN A 83 7.94 -4.74 -10.93
C GLN A 83 9.39 -4.97 -11.39
N ALA A 84 10.31 -4.04 -11.11
CA ALA A 84 11.72 -4.16 -11.47
C ALA A 84 12.39 -5.35 -10.77
N LEU A 85 12.16 -5.55 -9.47
CA LEU A 85 12.65 -6.74 -8.78
C LEU A 85 12.13 -8.02 -9.42
N GLY A 86 10.85 -8.05 -9.79
CA GLY A 86 10.25 -9.19 -10.50
C GLY A 86 10.97 -9.49 -11.82
N VAL A 87 11.32 -8.46 -12.60
CA VAL A 87 12.05 -8.60 -13.87
C VAL A 87 13.48 -9.09 -13.67
N VAL A 88 14.23 -8.47 -12.75
CA VAL A 88 15.64 -8.82 -12.50
C VAL A 88 15.80 -10.25 -12.05
N VAL A 89 14.99 -10.67 -11.07
CA VAL A 89 15.15 -12.03 -10.57
C VAL A 89 14.69 -13.06 -11.61
N ALA A 90 13.64 -12.76 -12.39
CA ALA A 90 13.25 -13.60 -13.52
C ALA A 90 14.34 -13.72 -14.60
N ARG A 91 15.22 -12.73 -14.76
CA ARG A 91 16.38 -12.85 -15.66
C ARG A 91 17.51 -13.66 -15.03
N GLN A 92 17.83 -13.42 -13.76
CA GLN A 92 18.93 -14.10 -13.06
C GLN A 92 18.71 -15.60 -12.86
N THR A 93 17.46 -16.04 -12.63
CA THR A 93 17.17 -17.46 -12.40
C THR A 93 17.09 -18.31 -13.66
N HIS A 94 17.06 -17.70 -14.85
CA HIS A 94 16.77 -18.39 -16.11
C HIS A 94 17.98 -18.60 -17.04
N SER A 95 19.18 -18.11 -16.71
CA SER A 95 20.40 -18.34 -17.49
C SER A 95 21.48 -19.09 -16.70
N VAL A 96 21.32 -20.41 -16.56
CA VAL A 96 22.45 -21.30 -16.23
C VAL A 96 23.06 -21.75 -17.55
N LEU A 97 24.28 -21.28 -17.86
CA LEU A 97 25.05 -21.67 -19.06
C LEU A 97 24.36 -21.34 -20.41
N GLY A 98 23.60 -20.24 -20.50
CA GLY A 98 23.08 -19.74 -21.78
C GLY A 98 21.92 -20.53 -22.41
N ARG A 99 21.31 -21.49 -21.71
CA ARG A 99 20.08 -22.18 -22.14
C ARG A 99 18.87 -21.73 -21.33
N GLU A 100 17.81 -21.28 -21.99
CA GLU A 100 16.50 -21.06 -21.35
C GLU A 100 15.92 -22.40 -20.88
N ILE A 101 15.88 -22.63 -19.57
CA ILE A 101 15.18 -23.79 -19.00
C ILE A 101 13.69 -23.42 -18.89
N GLY A 102 12.83 -24.16 -19.59
CA GLY A 102 11.38 -24.08 -19.44
C GLY A 102 10.91 -24.77 -18.16
N ASP A 103 10.52 -24.01 -17.12
CA ASP A 103 9.93 -24.59 -15.91
C ASP A 103 8.50 -25.11 -16.24
N PRO A 104 8.21 -26.42 -16.05
CA PRO A 104 6.93 -27.04 -16.40
C PRO A 104 5.74 -26.46 -15.62
N ARG A 105 5.99 -25.83 -14.47
CA ARG A 105 4.96 -25.17 -13.65
C ARG A 105 4.16 -24.14 -14.43
N ARG A 106 4.80 -23.43 -15.36
CA ARG A 106 4.15 -22.41 -16.18
C ARG A 106 3.04 -23.02 -17.04
N VAL A 107 3.33 -24.13 -17.71
CA VAL A 107 2.37 -24.82 -18.59
C VAL A 107 1.24 -25.38 -17.74
N LEU A 108 1.54 -26.00 -16.60
CA LEU A 108 0.54 -26.54 -15.68
C LEU A 108 -0.40 -25.46 -15.11
N MET A 109 0.13 -24.28 -14.76
CA MET A 109 -0.70 -23.15 -14.30
C MET A 109 -1.57 -22.58 -15.42
N LEU A 110 -1.06 -22.48 -16.65
CA LEU A 110 -1.86 -22.07 -17.81
C LEU A 110 -2.95 -23.09 -18.14
N LEU A 111 -2.64 -24.38 -18.08
CA LEU A 111 -3.61 -25.46 -18.22
C LEU A 111 -4.68 -25.41 -17.12
N ALA A 112 -4.28 -25.12 -15.88
CA ALA A 112 -5.23 -24.90 -14.79
C ALA A 112 -6.18 -23.74 -15.10
N MET A 113 -5.66 -22.63 -15.63
CA MET A 113 -6.51 -21.51 -16.07
C MET A 113 -7.43 -21.87 -17.22
N GLY A 114 -6.98 -22.70 -18.16
CA GLY A 114 -7.84 -23.27 -19.20
C GLY A 114 -8.95 -24.14 -18.61
N SER A 115 -8.64 -24.97 -17.61
CA SER A 115 -9.64 -25.82 -16.94
C SER A 115 -10.69 -25.02 -16.16
N GLU A 116 -10.31 -23.86 -15.62
CA GLU A 116 -11.21 -22.97 -14.88
C GLU A 116 -12.23 -22.26 -15.78
N LEU A 117 -11.89 -21.99 -17.04
CA LEU A 117 -12.83 -21.44 -18.03
C LEU A 117 -14.09 -22.31 -18.13
N VAL A 118 -13.89 -23.63 -18.17
CA VAL A 118 -14.96 -24.63 -18.16
C VAL A 118 -15.52 -24.80 -16.75
N GLY A 119 -14.64 -24.95 -15.75
CA GLY A 119 -15.02 -25.28 -14.38
C GLY A 119 -15.90 -24.24 -13.68
N PHE A 120 -15.63 -22.95 -13.87
CA PHE A 120 -16.43 -21.87 -13.27
C PHE A 120 -17.79 -21.68 -13.93
N SER A 121 -17.94 -22.13 -15.17
CA SER A 121 -19.21 -22.10 -15.90
C SER A 121 -19.94 -23.44 -15.85
N TYR A 122 -19.34 -24.46 -15.20
CA TYR A 122 -19.88 -25.82 -15.18
C TYR A 122 -21.26 -25.89 -14.54
N LEU A 123 -21.46 -25.23 -13.39
CA LEU A 123 -22.74 -25.22 -12.68
C LEU A 123 -23.90 -24.68 -13.55
N PRO A 124 -23.87 -23.43 -14.05
CA PRO A 124 -24.98 -22.89 -14.84
C PRO A 124 -25.18 -23.65 -16.15
N VAL A 125 -24.10 -24.10 -16.80
CA VAL A 125 -24.20 -24.92 -18.02
C VAL A 125 -24.84 -26.27 -17.74
N GLN A 126 -24.50 -26.94 -16.64
CA GLN A 126 -25.12 -28.21 -16.27
C GLN A 126 -26.60 -28.07 -15.96
N LEU A 127 -27.04 -26.96 -15.36
CA LEU A 127 -28.46 -26.73 -15.10
C LEU A 127 -29.25 -26.45 -16.39
N LEU A 128 -28.66 -25.67 -17.31
CA LEU A 128 -29.22 -25.48 -18.65
C LEU A 128 -29.32 -26.80 -19.42
N LEU A 129 -28.29 -27.65 -19.35
CA LEU A 129 -28.29 -28.97 -19.99
C LEU A 129 -29.26 -29.94 -19.33
N TYR A 130 -29.36 -29.94 -18.00
CA TYR A 130 -30.32 -30.75 -17.25
C TYR A 130 -31.75 -30.47 -17.70
N GLU A 131 -32.09 -29.20 -17.94
CA GLU A 131 -33.39 -28.83 -18.47
C GLU A 131 -33.55 -29.26 -19.94
N TYR A 132 -32.51 -29.11 -20.76
CA TYR A 132 -32.52 -29.51 -22.16
C TYR A 132 -32.67 -31.03 -22.36
N THR A 133 -32.13 -31.85 -21.44
CA THR A 133 -32.13 -33.32 -21.51
C THR A 133 -33.23 -33.97 -20.67
N ASN A 134 -34.23 -33.21 -20.23
CA ASN A 134 -35.35 -33.67 -19.41
C ASN A 134 -34.91 -34.38 -18.12
N GLY A 135 -33.98 -33.78 -17.39
CA GLY A 135 -33.65 -34.19 -16.02
C GLY A 135 -32.40 -35.07 -15.87
N THR A 136 -31.53 -35.12 -16.88
CA THR A 136 -30.29 -35.92 -16.82
C THR A 136 -29.04 -35.03 -16.86
N PHE A 137 -28.16 -35.17 -15.87
CA PHE A 137 -26.89 -34.44 -15.87
C PHE A 137 -25.96 -35.00 -16.97
N ALA A 138 -25.36 -34.09 -17.75
CA ALA A 138 -24.49 -34.47 -18.85
C ALA A 138 -23.06 -34.81 -18.37
N ALA A 139 -22.42 -35.76 -19.04
CA ALA A 139 -21.02 -36.14 -18.83
C ALA A 139 -20.68 -36.69 -17.41
N GLN A 140 -21.61 -37.43 -16.81
CA GLN A 140 -21.31 -38.20 -15.59
C GLN A 140 -20.27 -39.30 -15.87
N SER A 141 -19.30 -39.42 -14.98
CA SER A 141 -18.28 -40.48 -15.04
C SER A 141 -18.83 -41.79 -14.48
N SER A 142 -18.44 -42.93 -15.05
CA SER A 142 -18.76 -44.24 -14.46
C SER A 142 -18.12 -44.39 -13.08
N ALA A 143 -18.74 -45.17 -12.20
CA ALA A 143 -18.27 -45.38 -10.82
C ALA A 143 -16.83 -45.92 -10.76
N GLY A 144 -16.49 -46.88 -11.63
CA GLY A 144 -15.13 -47.41 -11.72
C GLY A 144 -14.10 -46.35 -12.12
N PHE A 145 -14.46 -45.44 -13.03
CA PHE A 145 -13.58 -44.33 -13.42
C PHE A 145 -13.43 -43.29 -12.31
N GLN A 146 -14.49 -42.99 -11.56
CA GLN A 146 -14.43 -42.12 -10.38
C GLN A 146 -13.50 -42.69 -9.30
N TRP A 147 -13.62 -43.99 -9.02
CA TRP A 147 -12.75 -44.67 -8.06
C TRP A 147 -11.28 -44.65 -8.51
N LEU A 148 -11.01 -44.90 -9.80
CA LEU A 148 -9.66 -44.80 -10.37
C LEU A 148 -9.07 -43.40 -10.20
N LYS A 149 -9.84 -42.34 -10.53
CA LYS A 149 -9.43 -40.94 -10.32
C LYS A 149 -9.08 -40.68 -8.86
N PHE A 150 -9.90 -41.16 -7.93
CA PHE A 150 -9.67 -40.97 -6.50
C PHE A 150 -8.39 -41.64 -6.03
N CYS A 151 -8.20 -42.92 -6.37
CA CYS A 151 -7.00 -43.66 -6.01
C CYS A 151 -5.74 -42.98 -6.57
N LEU A 152 -5.77 -42.56 -7.84
CA LEU A 152 -4.65 -41.88 -8.48
C LEU A 152 -4.31 -40.55 -7.81
N PHE A 153 -5.29 -39.65 -7.63
CA PHE A 153 -5.04 -38.35 -7.03
C PHE A 153 -4.70 -38.41 -5.55
N THR A 154 -5.29 -39.37 -4.81
CA THR A 154 -4.97 -39.61 -3.41
C THR A 154 -3.55 -40.17 -3.27
N LEU A 155 -3.10 -41.06 -4.17
CA LEU A 155 -1.70 -41.51 -4.22
C LEU A 155 -0.74 -40.33 -4.45
N LEU A 156 -1.07 -39.43 -5.39
CA LEU A 156 -0.27 -38.22 -5.62
C LEU A 156 -0.24 -37.30 -4.38
N LEU A 157 -1.38 -37.15 -3.69
CA LEU A 157 -1.44 -36.39 -2.44
C LEU A 157 -0.54 -37.02 -1.38
N TRP A 158 -0.63 -38.33 -1.16
CA TRP A 158 0.24 -39.05 -0.22
C TRP A 158 1.73 -38.91 -0.55
N LEU A 159 2.09 -39.00 -1.82
CA LEU A 159 3.47 -38.77 -2.28
C LEU A 159 3.98 -37.36 -1.91
N LEU A 160 3.11 -36.36 -1.95
CA LEU A 160 3.44 -34.98 -1.54
C LEU A 160 3.49 -34.79 -0.02
N LEU A 161 2.82 -35.65 0.76
CA LEU A 161 2.82 -35.63 2.22
C LEU A 161 4.02 -36.38 2.83
N LEU A 162 4.70 -37.22 2.06
CA LEU A 162 5.85 -37.98 2.55
C LEU A 162 6.96 -37.06 3.10
N PRO A 163 7.63 -37.44 4.20
CA PRO A 163 8.72 -36.65 4.77
C PRO A 163 9.85 -36.41 3.77
N ARG A 164 10.40 -35.19 3.76
CA ARG A 164 11.52 -34.78 2.88
C ARG A 164 12.73 -35.71 2.91
N ARG A 165 12.94 -36.44 4.00
CA ARG A 165 14.02 -37.45 4.12
C ARG A 165 13.86 -38.57 3.09
N VAL A 166 12.63 -38.99 2.81
CA VAL A 166 12.31 -40.06 1.86
C VAL A 166 12.31 -39.52 0.43
N THR A 167 11.78 -38.32 0.24
CA THR A 167 11.55 -37.73 -1.09
C THR A 167 12.71 -36.88 -1.61
N ARG A 168 13.83 -36.77 -0.88
CA ARG A 168 14.97 -35.89 -1.22
C ARG A 168 15.47 -36.01 -2.67
N ARG A 169 15.47 -37.23 -3.22
CA ARG A 169 15.93 -37.49 -4.61
C ARG A 169 14.94 -37.00 -5.68
N ILE A 170 13.65 -36.92 -5.34
CA ILE A 170 12.56 -36.55 -6.24
C ILE A 170 11.89 -35.22 -5.86
N ASP A 171 12.41 -34.50 -4.87
CA ASP A 171 11.83 -33.25 -4.34
C ASP A 171 11.65 -32.20 -5.45
N GLY A 172 12.57 -32.15 -6.42
CA GLY A 172 12.42 -31.32 -7.62
C GLY A 172 11.20 -31.71 -8.48
N LEU A 173 10.97 -33.00 -8.72
CA LEU A 173 9.80 -33.47 -9.47
C LEU A 173 8.50 -33.21 -8.69
N LEU A 174 8.51 -33.47 -7.39
CA LEU A 174 7.34 -33.28 -6.52
C LEU A 174 6.93 -31.81 -6.45
N THR A 175 7.90 -30.90 -6.27
CA THR A 175 7.64 -29.47 -6.14
C THR A 175 7.36 -28.78 -7.48
N LYS A 176 8.02 -29.20 -8.57
CA LYS A 176 7.89 -28.56 -9.89
C LYS A 176 6.83 -29.17 -10.81
N VAL A 177 6.41 -30.41 -10.59
CA VAL A 177 5.46 -31.10 -11.49
C VAL A 177 4.25 -31.60 -10.71
N VAL A 178 4.46 -32.46 -9.71
CA VAL A 178 3.34 -33.16 -9.05
C VAL A 178 2.45 -32.21 -8.25
N ALA A 179 3.02 -31.30 -7.45
CA ALA A 179 2.25 -30.34 -6.67
C ALA A 179 1.41 -29.38 -7.55
N PRO A 180 1.96 -28.71 -8.59
CA PRO A 180 1.17 -27.91 -9.51
C PRO A 180 0.15 -28.73 -10.30
N LEU A 181 0.48 -29.95 -10.72
CA LEU A 181 -0.46 -30.83 -11.40
C LEU A 181 -1.69 -31.11 -10.50
N LEU A 182 -1.47 -31.48 -9.24
CA LEU A 182 -2.54 -31.84 -8.32
C LEU A 182 -3.31 -30.63 -7.78
N PHE A 183 -2.62 -29.62 -7.25
CA PHE A 183 -3.25 -28.47 -6.57
C PHE A 183 -3.71 -27.36 -7.52
N ASP A 184 -3.25 -27.36 -8.78
CA ASP A 184 -3.70 -26.41 -9.79
C ASP A 184 -4.49 -27.10 -10.91
N THR A 185 -3.83 -27.86 -11.78
CA THR A 185 -4.45 -28.38 -13.02
C THR A 185 -5.60 -29.35 -12.73
N CYS A 186 -5.40 -30.32 -11.84
CA CYS A 186 -6.37 -31.35 -11.50
C CYS A 186 -7.24 -30.99 -10.29
N SER A 187 -7.12 -29.77 -9.76
CA SER A 187 -7.73 -29.40 -8.47
C SER A 187 -9.25 -29.51 -8.46
N LEU A 188 -9.92 -29.00 -9.50
CA LEU A 188 -11.37 -29.11 -9.67
C LEU A 188 -11.80 -30.57 -9.83
N PHE A 189 -11.10 -31.34 -10.68
CA PHE A 189 -11.40 -32.75 -10.91
C PHE A 189 -11.29 -33.58 -9.63
N TYR A 190 -10.23 -33.39 -8.86
CA TYR A 190 -10.04 -34.13 -7.62
C TYR A 190 -11.06 -33.72 -6.55
N MET A 191 -11.40 -32.43 -6.44
CA MET A 191 -12.46 -31.99 -5.53
C MET A 191 -13.82 -32.62 -5.85
N TYR A 192 -14.22 -32.65 -7.13
CA TYR A 192 -15.45 -33.35 -7.53
C TYR A 192 -15.41 -34.84 -7.17
N THR A 193 -14.29 -35.51 -7.44
CA THR A 193 -14.15 -36.94 -7.09
C THR A 193 -14.18 -37.20 -5.58
N ILE A 194 -13.57 -36.34 -4.75
CA ILE A 194 -13.65 -36.45 -3.28
C ILE A 194 -15.10 -36.34 -2.81
N VAL A 195 -15.84 -35.36 -3.34
CA VAL A 195 -17.24 -35.14 -3.00
C VAL A 195 -18.11 -36.30 -3.48
N ASP A 196 -17.92 -36.76 -4.72
CA ASP A 196 -18.69 -37.87 -5.30
C ASP A 196 -18.55 -39.16 -4.49
N ILE A 197 -17.33 -39.49 -4.05
CA ILE A 197 -17.06 -40.67 -3.23
C ILE A 197 -17.59 -40.50 -1.81
N GLY A 198 -17.32 -39.34 -1.19
CA GLY A 198 -17.79 -39.08 0.17
C GLY A 198 -19.31 -39.12 0.28
N ALA A 199 -19.98 -38.57 -0.74
CA ALA A 199 -21.44 -38.46 -0.78
C ALA A 199 -22.13 -39.66 -1.43
N CYS A 200 -21.37 -40.61 -1.98
CA CYS A 200 -21.89 -41.68 -2.83
C CYS A 200 -22.87 -41.15 -3.91
N SER A 201 -22.45 -40.09 -4.63
CA SER A 201 -23.25 -39.40 -5.65
C SER A 201 -22.72 -39.62 -7.06
N ASN A 202 -23.47 -39.16 -8.07
CA ASN A 202 -23.09 -39.23 -9.49
C ASN A 202 -22.77 -40.66 -9.97
N GLY A 203 -23.61 -41.62 -9.59
CA GLY A 203 -23.51 -43.01 -9.99
C GLY A 203 -22.50 -43.84 -9.19
N MET A 204 -21.85 -43.30 -8.16
CA MET A 204 -20.94 -44.06 -7.29
C MET A 204 -21.63 -45.22 -6.56
N ASP A 205 -22.92 -45.12 -6.31
CA ASP A 205 -23.76 -46.16 -5.70
C ASP A 205 -23.99 -47.37 -6.61
N THR A 206 -23.70 -47.27 -7.92
CA THR A 206 -23.70 -48.43 -8.84
C THR A 206 -22.51 -49.37 -8.63
N TRP A 207 -21.50 -48.95 -7.87
CA TRP A 207 -20.37 -49.80 -7.54
C TRP A 207 -20.68 -50.71 -6.34
N THR A 208 -20.79 -52.00 -6.61
CA THR A 208 -21.06 -53.04 -5.61
C THR A 208 -19.74 -53.60 -5.06
N LEU A 209 -19.64 -53.64 -3.73
CA LEU A 209 -18.53 -54.28 -3.01
C LEU A 209 -18.65 -55.82 -3.10
N PRO A 210 -17.57 -56.58 -2.79
CA PRO A 210 -17.60 -58.05 -2.78
C PRO A 210 -18.72 -58.65 -1.91
N ASP A 211 -19.12 -57.93 -0.85
CA ASP A 211 -20.19 -58.33 0.07
C ASP A 211 -21.60 -58.03 -0.48
N GLY A 212 -21.72 -57.51 -1.71
CA GLY A 212 -22.98 -57.11 -2.34
C GLY A 212 -23.52 -55.74 -1.90
N THR A 213 -22.95 -55.11 -0.87
CA THR A 213 -23.33 -53.77 -0.40
C THR A 213 -22.77 -52.66 -1.29
N THR A 214 -23.44 -51.51 -1.37
CA THR A 214 -22.98 -50.31 -2.08
C THR A 214 -22.49 -49.23 -1.09
N CYS A 215 -21.83 -48.18 -1.59
CA CYS A 215 -21.46 -47.02 -0.74
C CYS A 215 -22.68 -46.28 -0.16
N GLY A 216 -23.87 -46.51 -0.72
CA GLY A 216 -25.11 -45.86 -0.30
C GLY A 216 -25.81 -46.58 0.85
N SER A 217 -25.37 -47.79 1.19
CA SER A 217 -25.91 -48.54 2.32
C SER A 217 -25.63 -47.86 3.67
N GLU A 218 -26.60 -47.87 4.59
CA GLU A 218 -26.51 -47.21 5.91
C GLU A 218 -25.27 -47.67 6.70
N SER A 219 -24.95 -48.97 6.64
CA SER A 219 -23.82 -49.57 7.35
C SER A 219 -22.44 -49.16 6.82
N ARG A 220 -22.36 -48.66 5.58
CA ARG A 220 -21.09 -48.31 4.91
C ARG A 220 -20.94 -46.81 4.63
N TYR A 221 -22.04 -46.06 4.53
CA TYR A 221 -22.02 -44.64 4.19
C TYR A 221 -21.08 -43.83 5.10
N GLY A 222 -21.11 -44.07 6.41
CA GLY A 222 -20.24 -43.38 7.37
C GLY A 222 -18.74 -43.52 7.07
N VAL A 223 -18.32 -44.68 6.53
CA VAL A 223 -16.92 -44.92 6.15
C VAL A 223 -16.53 -44.09 4.93
N PHE A 224 -17.38 -44.07 3.90
CA PHE A 224 -17.15 -43.28 2.69
C PHE A 224 -17.21 -41.77 3.00
N ALA A 225 -18.17 -41.32 3.81
CA ALA A 225 -18.28 -39.94 4.26
C ALA A 225 -17.05 -39.50 5.06
N ALA A 226 -16.55 -40.34 5.97
CA ALA A 226 -15.31 -40.07 6.73
C ALA A 226 -14.08 -40.00 5.80
N LEU A 227 -13.97 -40.93 4.85
CA LEU A 227 -12.90 -40.95 3.85
C LEU A 227 -12.91 -39.69 2.99
N GLY A 228 -14.07 -39.31 2.45
CA GLY A 228 -14.23 -38.08 1.67
C GLY A 228 -13.91 -36.83 2.48
N THR A 229 -14.38 -36.75 3.72
CA THR A 229 -14.11 -35.61 4.62
C THR A 229 -12.63 -35.48 4.95
N ALA A 230 -11.95 -36.59 5.30
CA ALA A 230 -10.52 -36.59 5.58
C ALA A 230 -9.70 -36.17 4.36
N SER A 231 -10.00 -36.74 3.19
CA SER A 231 -9.35 -36.34 1.93
C SER A 231 -9.62 -34.88 1.58
N PHE A 232 -10.83 -34.37 1.81
CA PHE A 232 -11.17 -32.96 1.59
C PHE A 232 -10.34 -32.03 2.46
N VAL A 233 -10.28 -32.28 3.78
CA VAL A 233 -9.50 -31.47 4.72
C VAL A 233 -8.02 -31.45 4.34
N LEU A 234 -7.45 -32.63 4.10
CA LEU A 234 -6.03 -32.76 3.72
C LEU A 234 -5.76 -32.05 2.40
N PHE A 235 -6.54 -32.32 1.35
CA PHE A 235 -6.32 -31.72 0.05
C PHE A 235 -6.49 -30.19 0.08
N TYR A 236 -7.56 -29.68 0.69
CA TYR A 236 -7.85 -28.26 0.76
C TYR A 236 -6.79 -27.50 1.55
N TRP A 237 -6.43 -27.99 2.74
CA TRP A 237 -5.38 -27.37 3.56
C TRP A 237 -4.04 -27.35 2.84
N HIS A 238 -3.63 -28.47 2.25
CA HIS A 238 -2.36 -28.55 1.53
C HIS A 238 -2.35 -27.73 0.24
N SER A 239 -3.50 -27.53 -0.40
CA SER A 239 -3.65 -26.60 -1.53
C SER A 239 -3.40 -25.15 -1.09
N LEU A 240 -3.98 -24.70 0.03
CA LEU A 240 -3.73 -23.36 0.57
C LEU A 240 -2.26 -23.17 0.99
N GLN A 241 -1.67 -24.16 1.65
CA GLN A 241 -0.25 -24.15 2.01
C GLN A 241 0.65 -24.18 0.76
N TYR A 242 0.24 -24.86 -0.30
CA TYR A 242 0.92 -24.81 -1.59
C TYR A 242 0.86 -23.40 -2.20
N LYS A 243 -0.29 -22.74 -2.19
CA LYS A 243 -0.44 -21.35 -2.68
C LYS A 243 0.42 -20.36 -1.89
N LEU A 244 0.50 -20.53 -0.58
CA LEU A 244 1.36 -19.72 0.27
C LEU A 244 2.85 -19.96 -0.04
N ARG A 245 3.28 -21.22 -0.16
CA ARG A 245 4.68 -21.57 -0.49
C ARG A 245 5.06 -21.18 -1.92
N LEU A 246 4.12 -21.19 -2.85
CA LEU A 246 4.34 -20.74 -4.22
C LEU A 246 4.69 -19.24 -4.25
N ASN A 247 4.17 -18.45 -3.31
CA ASN A 247 4.58 -17.06 -3.14
C ASN A 247 6.05 -16.95 -2.68
N ASP A 248 6.53 -17.86 -1.82
CA ASP A 248 7.95 -17.87 -1.39
C ASP A 248 8.89 -18.38 -2.49
N GLN A 249 8.37 -19.16 -3.44
CA GLN A 249 9.08 -19.58 -4.65
C GLN A 249 8.91 -18.54 -5.77
N VAL A 250 9.13 -17.28 -5.38
CA VAL A 250 8.88 -16.01 -6.10
C VAL A 250 9.38 -15.99 -7.56
N PHE A 251 10.28 -16.90 -7.95
CA PHE A 251 11.24 -16.69 -9.03
C PHE A 251 11.27 -17.75 -10.15
N ALA A 252 10.30 -18.68 -10.16
CA ALA A 252 10.21 -19.76 -11.15
C ALA A 252 9.12 -19.56 -12.22
N VAL A 253 8.18 -18.61 -12.03
CA VAL A 253 7.02 -18.41 -12.91
C VAL A 253 7.05 -16.99 -13.51
N ARG A 254 7.16 -16.87 -14.83
CA ARG A 254 7.31 -15.59 -15.59
C ARG A 254 6.17 -14.57 -15.42
N PHE A 255 5.04 -14.98 -14.83
CA PHE A 255 3.92 -14.11 -14.49
C PHE A 255 3.48 -14.43 -13.05
N ARG A 256 3.18 -13.40 -12.27
CA ARG A 256 2.81 -13.54 -10.85
C ARG A 256 1.40 -13.05 -10.64
N TYR A 257 0.66 -13.71 -9.76
CA TYR A 257 -0.54 -13.15 -9.16
C TYR A 257 -0.25 -12.74 -7.73
N GLN A 258 -1.00 -11.76 -7.23
CA GLN A 258 -1.01 -11.47 -5.81
C GLN A 258 -1.35 -12.75 -5.00
N THR A 259 -0.67 -13.00 -3.88
CA THR A 259 -0.84 -14.22 -3.06
C THR A 259 -2.27 -14.40 -2.59
N SER A 260 -2.87 -13.29 -2.18
CA SER A 260 -4.27 -13.22 -1.80
C SER A 260 -5.20 -13.67 -2.93
N PHE A 261 -4.94 -13.23 -4.16
CA PHE A 261 -5.67 -13.66 -5.34
C PHE A 261 -5.48 -15.15 -5.62
N GLY A 262 -4.26 -15.69 -5.44
CA GLY A 262 -4.01 -17.13 -5.58
C GLY A 262 -4.81 -18.00 -4.60
N SER A 263 -4.99 -17.51 -3.36
CA SER A 263 -5.82 -18.17 -2.34
C SER A 263 -7.31 -18.00 -2.62
N LEU A 264 -7.73 -16.80 -3.05
CA LEU A 264 -9.09 -16.52 -3.50
C LEU A 264 -9.51 -17.49 -4.62
N MET A 265 -8.63 -17.79 -5.58
CA MET A 265 -8.92 -18.77 -6.63
C MET A 265 -9.13 -20.18 -6.08
N ALA A 266 -8.37 -20.59 -5.07
CA ALA A 266 -8.59 -21.88 -4.40
C ALA A 266 -9.96 -21.90 -3.70
N TYR A 267 -10.35 -20.80 -3.04
CA TYR A 267 -11.67 -20.64 -2.42
C TYR A 267 -12.79 -20.75 -3.45
N THR A 268 -12.68 -20.05 -4.57
CA THR A 268 -13.68 -20.09 -5.64
C THR A 268 -13.82 -21.48 -6.23
N ARG A 269 -12.70 -22.17 -6.53
CA ARG A 269 -12.75 -23.56 -7.05
C ARG A 269 -13.51 -24.49 -6.10
N THR A 270 -13.21 -24.43 -4.81
CA THR A 270 -13.88 -25.25 -3.79
C THR A 270 -15.35 -24.89 -3.65
N ALA A 271 -15.68 -23.59 -3.59
CA ALA A 271 -17.05 -23.11 -3.48
C ALA A 271 -17.91 -23.52 -4.70
N CYS A 272 -17.36 -23.50 -5.92
CA CYS A 272 -18.06 -23.97 -7.12
C CYS A 272 -18.36 -25.48 -7.05
N CYS A 273 -17.40 -26.30 -6.62
CA CYS A 273 -17.61 -27.75 -6.45
C CYS A 273 -18.68 -28.05 -5.39
N LEU A 274 -18.58 -27.43 -4.21
CA LEU A 274 -19.58 -27.59 -3.14
C LEU A 274 -20.96 -27.04 -3.57
N GLY A 275 -20.99 -25.95 -4.32
CA GLY A 275 -22.21 -25.37 -4.87
C GLY A 275 -22.93 -26.32 -5.81
N PHE A 276 -22.23 -26.95 -6.75
CA PHE A 276 -22.81 -27.96 -7.63
C PHE A 276 -23.38 -29.16 -6.85
N PHE A 277 -22.61 -29.69 -5.90
CA PHE A 277 -23.09 -30.77 -5.04
C PHE A 277 -24.34 -30.37 -4.23
N THR A 278 -24.38 -29.14 -3.72
CA THR A 278 -25.54 -28.61 -3.00
C THR A 278 -26.76 -28.52 -3.91
N VAL A 279 -26.59 -28.07 -5.16
CA VAL A 279 -27.69 -28.01 -6.14
C VAL A 279 -28.26 -29.39 -6.43
N GLN A 280 -27.41 -30.40 -6.62
CA GLN A 280 -27.87 -31.78 -6.85
C GLN A 280 -28.79 -32.28 -5.72
N ARG A 281 -28.51 -31.90 -4.47
CA ARG A 281 -29.35 -32.28 -3.33
C ARG A 281 -30.60 -31.40 -3.21
N LEU A 282 -30.49 -30.10 -3.47
CA LEU A 282 -31.64 -29.19 -3.40
C LEU A 282 -32.72 -29.50 -4.44
N LEU A 283 -32.32 -29.95 -5.63
CA LEU A 283 -33.25 -30.40 -6.68
C LEU A 283 -34.12 -31.60 -6.25
N LEU A 284 -33.73 -32.32 -5.20
CA LEU A 284 -34.56 -33.39 -4.64
C LEU A 284 -35.71 -32.86 -3.78
N TYR A 285 -35.60 -31.68 -3.17
CA TYR A 285 -36.58 -31.19 -2.18
C TYR A 285 -37.35 -29.96 -2.64
N PHE A 286 -36.76 -29.18 -3.54
CA PHE A 286 -37.30 -27.91 -3.98
C PHE A 286 -37.60 -27.96 -5.47
N ASP A 287 -38.58 -27.16 -5.89
CA ASP A 287 -38.88 -26.95 -7.30
C ASP A 287 -37.62 -26.47 -8.04
N LYS A 288 -37.33 -27.16 -9.15
CA LYS A 288 -36.16 -26.93 -10.00
C LYS A 288 -36.04 -25.49 -10.46
N ILE A 289 -37.15 -24.81 -10.77
CA ILE A 289 -37.14 -23.43 -11.25
C ILE A 289 -36.59 -22.49 -10.17
N HIS A 290 -37.01 -22.68 -8.92
CA HIS A 290 -36.55 -21.88 -7.79
C HIS A 290 -35.06 -22.12 -7.50
N VAL A 291 -34.60 -23.38 -7.60
CA VAL A 291 -33.18 -23.72 -7.45
C VAL A 291 -32.35 -23.06 -8.56
N PHE A 292 -32.81 -23.10 -9.82
CA PHE A 292 -32.12 -22.46 -10.94
C PHE A 292 -32.04 -20.94 -10.76
N LEU A 293 -33.13 -20.29 -10.36
CA LEU A 293 -33.15 -18.85 -10.07
C LEU A 293 -32.15 -18.48 -8.97
N ALA A 294 -32.18 -19.18 -7.83
CA ALA A 294 -31.31 -18.87 -6.69
C ALA A 294 -29.82 -19.01 -7.04
N PHE A 295 -29.45 -20.13 -7.70
CA PHE A 295 -28.05 -20.36 -8.05
C PHE A 295 -27.57 -19.56 -9.25
N SER A 296 -28.44 -19.21 -10.20
CA SER A 296 -28.08 -18.27 -11.27
C SER A 296 -27.74 -16.89 -10.73
N ILE A 297 -28.53 -16.36 -9.77
CA ILE A 297 -28.26 -15.09 -9.10
C ILE A 297 -26.97 -15.18 -8.28
N PHE A 298 -26.83 -16.19 -7.43
CA PHE A 298 -25.65 -16.36 -6.58
C PHE A 298 -24.36 -16.40 -7.42
N ASN A 299 -24.35 -17.21 -8.47
CA ASN A 299 -23.19 -17.39 -9.33
C ASN A 299 -22.89 -16.11 -10.15
N MET A 300 -23.93 -15.45 -10.66
CA MET A 300 -23.81 -14.18 -11.36
C MET A 300 -23.19 -13.11 -10.47
N VAL A 301 -23.63 -12.96 -9.22
CA VAL A 301 -23.08 -11.99 -8.26
C VAL A 301 -21.62 -12.30 -7.95
N LEU A 302 -21.31 -13.55 -7.60
CA LEU A 302 -19.95 -13.98 -7.26
C LEU A 302 -18.95 -13.67 -8.40
N PHE A 303 -19.27 -14.10 -9.62
CA PHE A 303 -18.37 -13.93 -10.75
C PHE A 303 -18.36 -12.49 -11.30
N SER A 304 -19.43 -11.72 -11.11
CA SER A 304 -19.41 -10.28 -11.40
C SER A 304 -18.45 -9.53 -10.48
N LEU A 305 -18.44 -9.87 -9.18
CA LEU A 305 -17.50 -9.31 -8.22
C LEU A 305 -16.05 -9.70 -8.54
N LEU A 306 -15.80 -10.96 -8.91
CA LEU A 306 -14.48 -11.43 -9.33
C LEU A 306 -14.01 -10.79 -10.63
N LEU A 307 -14.91 -10.62 -11.61
CA LEU A 307 -14.63 -9.92 -12.87
C LEU A 307 -14.30 -8.45 -12.62
N HIS A 308 -15.07 -7.77 -11.77
CA HIS A 308 -14.82 -6.40 -11.38
C HIS A 308 -13.46 -6.27 -10.67
N TYR A 309 -13.19 -7.14 -9.68
CA TYR A 309 -11.91 -7.17 -8.99
C TYR A 309 -10.74 -7.37 -9.96
N ASN A 310 -10.85 -8.34 -10.88
CA ASN A 310 -9.78 -8.61 -11.84
C ASN A 310 -9.57 -7.43 -12.81
N TYR A 311 -10.65 -6.77 -13.24
CA TYR A 311 -10.58 -5.62 -14.12
C TYR A 311 -9.98 -4.38 -13.45
N VAL A 312 -10.36 -4.11 -12.19
CA VAL A 312 -9.86 -2.96 -11.43
C VAL A 312 -8.42 -3.18 -11.02
N ASN A 313 -8.13 -4.30 -10.35
CA ASN A 313 -6.85 -4.55 -9.69
C ASN A 313 -5.77 -5.15 -10.58
N GLN A 314 -6.15 -5.71 -11.74
CA GLN A 314 -5.21 -6.28 -12.71
C GLN A 314 -4.12 -7.11 -12.02
N PRO A 315 -4.47 -8.16 -11.23
CA PRO A 315 -3.59 -8.75 -10.22
C PRO A 315 -2.35 -9.46 -10.77
N CYS A 316 -2.04 -9.31 -12.06
CA CYS A 316 -0.90 -9.84 -12.77
C CYS A 316 0.35 -8.96 -12.64
N LEU A 317 1.39 -9.49 -12.01
CA LEU A 317 2.73 -8.91 -11.96
C LEU A 317 3.59 -9.49 -13.11
N GLY A 318 4.14 -8.62 -13.97
CA GLY A 318 5.06 -8.99 -15.06
C GLY A 318 4.38 -9.40 -16.38
N VAL A 319 4.83 -10.51 -16.99
CA VAL A 319 4.44 -10.96 -18.35
C VAL A 319 3.09 -11.70 -18.33
N GLY A 320 2.08 -11.10 -17.69
CA GLY A 320 0.81 -11.76 -17.33
C GLY A 320 -0.40 -11.44 -18.21
N LEU A 321 -0.22 -10.79 -19.37
CA LEU A 321 -1.34 -10.35 -20.22
C LEU A 321 -2.28 -11.51 -20.61
N LEU A 322 -1.70 -12.61 -21.11
CA LEU A 322 -2.45 -13.80 -21.51
C LEU A 322 -3.18 -14.46 -20.32
N PRO A 323 -2.49 -14.83 -19.21
CA PRO A 323 -3.15 -15.32 -17.99
C PRO A 323 -4.28 -14.43 -17.50
N ASN A 324 -4.08 -13.11 -17.48
CA ASN A 324 -5.04 -12.16 -16.96
C ASN A 324 -6.30 -12.03 -17.84
N ASN A 325 -6.12 -12.06 -19.16
CA ASN A 325 -7.24 -12.11 -20.09
C ASN A 325 -8.00 -13.44 -20.00
N LEU A 326 -7.28 -14.57 -19.85
CA LEU A 326 -7.90 -15.89 -19.69
C LEU A 326 -8.74 -15.97 -18.40
N ARG A 327 -8.29 -15.35 -17.31
CA ARG A 327 -9.06 -15.20 -16.06
C ARG A 327 -10.31 -14.35 -16.24
N SER A 328 -10.15 -13.18 -16.85
CA SER A 328 -11.29 -12.29 -17.14
C SER A 328 -12.33 -12.99 -18.01
N LEU A 329 -11.89 -13.73 -19.01
CA LEU A 329 -12.75 -14.55 -19.85
C LEU A 329 -13.47 -15.62 -19.02
N SER A 330 -12.76 -16.35 -18.16
CA SER A 330 -13.36 -17.39 -17.29
C SER A 330 -14.47 -16.83 -16.40
N PHE A 331 -14.26 -15.65 -15.82
CA PHE A 331 -15.28 -14.99 -15.00
C PHE A 331 -16.46 -14.47 -15.84
N ALA A 332 -16.18 -13.86 -17.00
CA ALA A 332 -17.21 -13.37 -17.90
C ALA A 332 -18.07 -14.50 -18.47
N THR A 333 -17.48 -15.66 -18.81
CA THR A 333 -18.21 -16.85 -19.27
C THR A 333 -19.16 -17.36 -18.20
N SER A 334 -18.74 -17.35 -16.93
CA SER A 334 -19.62 -17.75 -15.82
C SER A 334 -20.76 -16.75 -15.58
N VAL A 335 -20.49 -15.45 -15.67
CA VAL A 335 -21.55 -14.41 -15.62
C VAL A 335 -22.54 -14.58 -16.78
N TYR A 336 -22.03 -14.78 -17.99
CA TYR A 336 -22.85 -14.95 -19.19
C TYR A 336 -23.77 -16.16 -19.09
N THR A 337 -23.20 -17.34 -18.80
CA THR A 337 -23.98 -18.58 -18.67
C THR A 337 -24.98 -18.51 -17.51
N SER A 338 -24.64 -17.85 -16.40
CA SER A 338 -25.58 -17.60 -15.30
C SER A 338 -26.71 -16.64 -15.69
N THR A 339 -26.43 -15.63 -16.54
CA THR A 339 -27.45 -14.70 -17.06
C THR A 339 -28.44 -15.40 -17.98
N ILE A 340 -27.94 -16.30 -18.85
CA ILE A 340 -28.80 -17.12 -19.71
C ILE A 340 -29.68 -18.05 -18.87
N LEU A 341 -29.09 -18.73 -17.88
CA LEU A 341 -29.85 -19.56 -16.95
C LEU A 341 -30.93 -18.75 -16.22
N PHE A 342 -30.60 -17.56 -15.73
CA PHE A 342 -31.55 -16.67 -15.07
C PHE A 342 -32.71 -16.28 -16.00
N GLY A 343 -32.41 -15.83 -17.22
CA GLY A 343 -33.42 -15.41 -18.20
C GLY A 343 -34.39 -16.53 -18.58
N ILE A 344 -33.87 -17.73 -18.82
CA ILE A 344 -34.68 -18.92 -19.12
C ILE A 344 -35.51 -19.33 -17.90
N SER A 345 -34.92 -19.33 -16.70
CA SER A 345 -35.64 -19.69 -15.47
C SER A 345 -36.78 -18.71 -15.18
N CYS A 346 -36.58 -17.41 -15.43
CA CYS A 346 -37.64 -16.41 -15.34
C CYS A 346 -38.76 -16.64 -16.36
N ALA A 347 -38.42 -17.01 -17.61
CA ALA A 347 -39.41 -17.31 -18.64
C ALA A 347 -40.24 -18.55 -18.29
N LEU A 348 -39.61 -19.61 -17.77
CA LEU A 348 -40.29 -20.82 -17.30
C LEU A 348 -41.20 -20.52 -16.11
N HIS A 349 -40.71 -19.74 -15.13
CA HIS A 349 -41.52 -19.33 -13.98
C HIS A 349 -42.75 -18.50 -14.39
N ALA A 350 -42.58 -17.55 -15.32
CA ALA A 350 -43.65 -16.68 -15.77
C ALA A 350 -44.70 -17.40 -16.64
N SER A 351 -44.28 -18.40 -17.41
CA SER A 351 -45.17 -19.21 -18.25
C SER A 351 -45.86 -20.35 -17.49
N GLY A 352 -45.38 -20.69 -16.29
CA GLY A 352 -45.83 -21.87 -15.55
C GLY A 352 -45.47 -23.19 -16.24
N SER A 353 -44.53 -23.18 -17.19
CA SER A 353 -44.12 -24.38 -17.93
C SER A 353 -43.12 -25.20 -17.12
N GLU A 354 -43.38 -26.50 -17.00
CA GLU A 354 -42.45 -27.44 -16.36
C GLU A 354 -41.27 -27.82 -17.26
N SER A 355 -41.28 -27.46 -18.56
CA SER A 355 -40.19 -27.81 -19.48
C SER A 355 -39.87 -26.70 -20.48
N MET A 356 -38.63 -26.69 -20.99
CA MET A 356 -38.24 -25.81 -22.10
C MET A 356 -39.06 -26.06 -23.36
N SER A 357 -39.74 -25.03 -23.86
CA SER A 357 -40.35 -25.02 -25.18
C SER A 357 -39.29 -24.89 -26.29
N LEU A 358 -39.73 -25.11 -27.54
CA LEU A 358 -38.90 -24.90 -28.72
C LEU A 358 -38.30 -23.47 -28.80
N VAL A 359 -38.98 -22.47 -28.22
CA VAL A 359 -38.49 -21.08 -28.22
C VAL A 359 -37.30 -20.93 -27.28
N GLU A 360 -37.37 -21.41 -26.03
CA GLU A 360 -36.23 -21.35 -25.11
C GLU A 360 -35.04 -22.16 -25.63
N GLN A 361 -35.28 -23.31 -26.27
CA GLN A 361 -34.21 -24.10 -26.89
C GLN A 361 -33.50 -23.33 -28.02
N ARG A 362 -34.26 -22.61 -28.87
CA ARG A 362 -33.68 -21.74 -29.92
C ARG A 362 -32.91 -20.56 -29.32
N ILE A 363 -33.39 -19.98 -28.23
CA ILE A 363 -32.69 -18.93 -27.48
C ILE A 363 -31.35 -19.46 -26.94
N LEU A 364 -31.33 -20.65 -26.35
CA LEU A 364 -30.10 -21.28 -25.85
C LEU A 364 -29.09 -21.53 -26.99
N GLN A 365 -29.54 -22.02 -28.14
CA GLN A 365 -28.69 -22.21 -29.33
C GLN A 365 -28.13 -20.87 -29.84
N ALA A 366 -28.97 -19.83 -29.92
CA ALA A 366 -28.53 -18.49 -30.30
C ALA A 366 -27.52 -17.91 -29.30
N ALA A 367 -27.74 -18.14 -28.00
CA ALA A 367 -26.82 -17.74 -26.94
C ALA A 367 -25.47 -18.46 -27.05
N ALA A 368 -25.43 -19.72 -27.48
CA ALA A 368 -24.17 -20.43 -27.74
C ALA A 368 -23.37 -19.79 -28.89
N VAL A 369 -24.05 -19.32 -29.96
CA VAL A 369 -23.40 -18.60 -31.06
C VAL A 369 -22.96 -17.19 -30.62
N ALA A 370 -23.78 -16.50 -29.82
CA ALA A 370 -23.47 -15.16 -29.30
C ALA A 370 -22.30 -15.14 -28.28
N TYR A 371 -21.87 -16.31 -27.78
CA TYR A 371 -20.70 -16.41 -26.90
C TYR A 371 -19.38 -15.98 -27.58
N PHE A 372 -19.19 -16.29 -28.86
CA PHE A 372 -17.95 -15.95 -29.58
C PHE A 372 -17.67 -14.43 -29.62
N PRO A 373 -18.62 -13.56 -30.03
CA PRO A 373 -18.38 -12.11 -29.99
C PRO A 373 -18.22 -11.59 -28.55
N LEU A 374 -18.92 -12.16 -27.56
CA LEU A 374 -18.74 -11.79 -26.16
C LEU A 374 -17.32 -12.11 -25.65
N ALA A 375 -16.81 -13.30 -25.97
CA ALA A 375 -15.47 -13.72 -25.60
C ALA A 375 -14.40 -12.79 -26.22
N ALA A 376 -14.57 -12.45 -27.50
CA ALA A 376 -13.70 -11.49 -28.19
C ALA A 376 -13.77 -10.08 -27.57
N ALA A 377 -14.97 -9.59 -27.27
CA ALA A 377 -15.16 -8.29 -26.64
C ALA A 377 -14.53 -8.22 -25.24
N THR A 378 -14.76 -9.24 -24.41
CA THR A 378 -14.19 -9.35 -23.06
C THR A 378 -12.67 -9.33 -23.12
N TRP A 379 -12.09 -10.10 -24.06
CA TRP A 379 -10.65 -10.15 -24.27
C TRP A 379 -10.10 -8.78 -24.68
N ALA A 380 -10.75 -8.10 -25.63
CA ALA A 380 -10.31 -6.79 -26.11
C ALA A 380 -10.38 -5.72 -25.02
N ILE A 381 -11.48 -5.67 -24.25
CA ILE A 381 -11.70 -4.69 -23.17
C ILE A 381 -10.67 -4.89 -22.06
N ASN A 382 -10.49 -6.11 -21.57
CA ASN A 382 -9.51 -6.37 -20.51
C ASN A 382 -8.08 -6.20 -21.03
N SER A 383 -7.78 -6.61 -22.27
CA SER A 383 -6.44 -6.41 -22.82
C SER A 383 -6.08 -4.94 -22.95
N ARG A 384 -7.03 -4.06 -23.27
CA ARG A 384 -6.78 -2.60 -23.32
C ARG A 384 -6.36 -2.07 -21.96
N ARG A 385 -7.03 -2.51 -20.89
CA ARG A 385 -6.71 -2.12 -19.51
C ARG A 385 -5.38 -2.73 -19.05
N ALA A 386 -5.18 -4.02 -19.25
CA ALA A 386 -3.99 -4.74 -18.82
C ALA A 386 -2.69 -4.24 -19.48
N ARG A 387 -2.75 -3.72 -20.73
CA ARG A 387 -1.60 -3.12 -21.42
C ARG A 387 -1.01 -1.91 -20.70
N LEU A 388 -1.78 -1.21 -19.88
CA LEU A 388 -1.27 -0.07 -19.09
C LEU A 388 -0.24 -0.49 -18.03
N TYR A 389 -0.32 -1.73 -17.56
CA TYR A 389 0.52 -2.27 -16.48
C TYR A 389 1.44 -3.41 -16.95
N HIS A 390 1.34 -3.79 -18.23
CA HIS A 390 2.09 -4.90 -18.80
C HIS A 390 3.56 -4.54 -18.98
N VAL A 391 4.43 -5.43 -18.50
CA VAL A 391 5.88 -5.35 -18.73
C VAL A 391 6.27 -6.48 -19.69
N PRO A 392 6.70 -6.17 -20.92
CA PRO A 392 7.08 -7.18 -21.89
C PRO A 392 8.42 -7.86 -21.50
N ASN A 393 8.60 -9.11 -21.89
CA ASN A 393 9.84 -9.86 -21.67
C ASN A 393 10.91 -9.45 -22.69
N LEU A 394 11.50 -8.27 -22.50
CA LEU A 394 12.55 -7.73 -23.39
C LEU A 394 13.91 -7.82 -22.72
N SER A 395 14.99 -7.75 -23.51
CA SER A 395 16.34 -7.53 -22.99
C SER A 395 16.45 -6.16 -22.32
N LEU A 396 17.47 -5.96 -21.48
CA LEU A 396 17.67 -4.69 -20.79
C LEU A 396 17.80 -3.52 -21.78
N LYS A 397 18.65 -3.65 -22.81
CA LYS A 397 18.84 -2.66 -23.88
C LYS A 397 17.53 -2.35 -24.61
N ALA A 398 16.76 -3.37 -25.00
CA ALA A 398 15.47 -3.17 -25.66
C ALA A 398 14.40 -2.54 -24.75
N SER A 399 14.46 -2.81 -23.44
CA SER A 399 13.53 -2.23 -22.47
C SER A 399 13.77 -0.73 -22.26
N LEU A 400 15.02 -0.27 -22.36
CA LEU A 400 15.39 1.15 -22.23
C LEU A 400 14.93 2.01 -23.42
N VAL A 401 14.71 1.42 -24.60
CA VAL A 401 14.24 2.10 -25.82
C VAL A 401 12.73 1.95 -26.02
N HIS A 402 12.04 1.31 -25.08
CA HIS A 402 10.62 0.98 -25.23
C HIS A 402 9.72 2.23 -25.25
N SER A 403 8.67 2.22 -26.08
CA SER A 403 7.74 3.35 -26.24
C SER A 403 7.04 3.75 -24.94
N THR A 404 6.76 2.78 -24.07
CA THR A 404 6.10 3.01 -22.78
C THR A 404 7.09 3.49 -21.72
N PRO A 405 6.91 4.68 -21.11
CA PRO A 405 7.84 5.25 -20.12
C PRO A 405 8.00 4.35 -18.88
N ARG A 406 6.92 3.71 -18.40
CA ARG A 406 6.98 2.78 -17.27
C ARG A 406 7.97 1.64 -17.48
N VAL A 407 7.99 1.05 -18.68
CA VAL A 407 8.93 -0.05 -19.03
C VAL A 407 10.38 0.43 -18.97
N ARG A 408 10.64 1.67 -19.42
CA ARG A 408 11.96 2.30 -19.34
C ARG A 408 12.39 2.56 -17.90
N ALA A 409 11.46 3.03 -17.05
CA ALA A 409 11.72 3.22 -15.61
C ALA A 409 12.05 1.90 -14.91
N ILE A 410 11.28 0.84 -15.18
CA ILE A 410 11.53 -0.51 -14.66
C ILE A 410 12.90 -1.03 -15.12
N ALA A 411 13.25 -0.80 -16.38
CA ALA A 411 14.56 -1.16 -16.91
C ALA A 411 15.70 -0.41 -16.20
N ALA A 412 15.55 0.90 -15.96
CA ALA A 412 16.53 1.68 -15.21
C ALA A 412 16.73 1.15 -13.78
N VAL A 413 15.66 0.87 -13.04
CA VAL A 413 15.77 0.26 -11.70
C VAL A 413 16.41 -1.13 -11.76
N SER A 414 16.10 -1.90 -12.81
CA SER A 414 16.67 -3.25 -13.00
C SER A 414 18.20 -3.23 -13.13
N ILE A 415 18.78 -2.16 -13.69
CA ILE A 415 20.25 -1.99 -13.80
C ILE A 415 20.91 -1.99 -12.42
N ALA A 416 20.33 -1.27 -11.46
CA ALA A 416 20.87 -1.18 -10.11
C ALA A 416 20.73 -2.49 -9.32
N LEU A 417 19.76 -3.33 -9.68
CA LEU A 417 19.45 -4.59 -9.01
C LEU A 417 20.17 -5.82 -9.62
N GLU A 418 20.55 -5.77 -10.90
CA GLU A 418 21.23 -6.88 -11.58
C GLU A 418 22.69 -7.03 -11.09
N ASP A 419 23.20 -8.28 -11.07
CA ASP A 419 24.62 -8.52 -10.81
C ASP A 419 25.44 -8.13 -12.04
N GLN A 420 26.17 -7.02 -11.90
CA GLN A 420 26.95 -6.41 -12.98
C GLN A 420 28.37 -6.98 -13.08
N SER A 421 28.76 -7.96 -12.25
CA SER A 421 30.12 -8.52 -12.20
C SER A 421 30.62 -9.13 -13.52
N ARG A 422 29.71 -9.47 -14.44
CA ARG A 422 29.99 -10.12 -15.73
C ARG A 422 29.86 -9.19 -16.93
N TRP A 423 29.57 -7.91 -16.73
CA TRP A 423 29.32 -6.98 -17.84
C TRP A 423 30.63 -6.53 -18.48
N SER A 424 30.64 -6.47 -19.82
CA SER A 424 31.79 -5.97 -20.58
C SER A 424 31.81 -4.44 -20.61
N THR A 425 32.98 -3.84 -20.83
CA THR A 425 33.14 -2.38 -20.99
C THR A 425 32.22 -1.82 -22.08
N SER A 426 32.10 -2.51 -23.22
CA SER A 426 31.22 -2.10 -24.32
C SER A 426 29.73 -2.16 -23.95
N ASP A 427 29.31 -3.19 -23.20
CA ASP A 427 27.92 -3.28 -22.74
C ASP A 427 27.55 -2.15 -21.78
N ILE A 428 28.48 -1.75 -20.90
CA ILE A 428 28.27 -0.64 -19.98
C ILE A 428 28.16 0.68 -20.74
N LEU A 429 29.02 0.93 -21.74
CA LEU A 429 28.95 2.13 -22.58
C LEU A 429 27.63 2.20 -23.35
N ASP A 430 27.17 1.09 -23.92
CA ASP A 430 25.85 1.01 -24.57
C ASP A 430 24.72 1.35 -23.59
N LEU A 431 24.77 0.83 -22.35
CA LEU A 431 23.75 1.14 -21.35
C LEU A 431 23.78 2.62 -20.92
N LEU A 432 24.97 3.21 -20.76
CA LEU A 432 25.13 4.62 -20.41
C LEU A 432 24.56 5.54 -21.50
N THR A 433 24.81 5.24 -22.78
CA THR A 433 24.26 6.02 -23.90
C THR A 433 22.73 5.91 -23.98
N LEU A 434 22.17 4.70 -23.82
CA LEU A 434 20.71 4.50 -23.77
C LEU A 434 20.05 5.20 -22.58
N LEU A 435 20.74 5.29 -21.44
CA LEU A 435 20.27 6.04 -20.28
C LEU A 435 20.35 7.56 -20.50
N ASP A 436 21.39 8.07 -21.15
CA ASP A 436 21.48 9.50 -21.53
C ASP A 436 20.35 9.91 -22.48
N ASP A 437 20.01 9.07 -23.45
CA ASP A 437 18.86 9.31 -24.32
C ASP A 437 17.54 9.37 -23.53
N ASN A 438 17.41 8.58 -22.47
CA ASN A 438 16.25 8.65 -21.60
C ASN A 438 16.17 9.94 -20.78
N LEU A 439 17.29 10.58 -20.45
CA LEU A 439 17.31 11.89 -19.78
C LEU A 439 16.67 13.00 -20.63
N LYS A 440 16.64 12.84 -21.96
CA LYS A 440 16.01 13.80 -22.90
C LYS A 440 14.48 13.72 -22.91
N THR A 441 13.90 12.78 -22.16
CA THR A 441 12.44 12.59 -22.06
C THR A 441 11.80 13.70 -21.21
N SER A 442 10.55 14.08 -21.50
CA SER A 442 9.84 15.12 -20.73
C SER A 442 9.60 14.71 -19.27
N PRO A 443 9.79 15.62 -18.29
CA PRO A 443 9.53 15.36 -16.87
C PRO A 443 8.04 15.19 -16.53
N ALA A 444 7.13 15.45 -17.47
CA ALA A 444 5.69 15.24 -17.27
C ALA A 444 5.29 13.74 -17.23
N PHE A 445 6.08 12.86 -17.86
CA PHE A 445 5.76 11.43 -17.90
C PHE A 445 5.98 10.75 -16.55
N GLU A 446 5.00 9.97 -16.09
CA GLU A 446 5.05 9.25 -14.80
C GLU A 446 5.48 10.16 -13.63
N GLN A 447 5.09 11.44 -13.69
CA GLN A 447 5.44 12.46 -12.68
C GLN A 447 6.97 12.60 -12.43
N GLY A 448 7.79 12.35 -13.45
CA GLY A 448 9.25 12.47 -13.38
C GLY A 448 9.97 11.24 -12.81
N LEU A 449 9.24 10.17 -12.44
CA LEU A 449 9.85 8.94 -11.90
C LEU A 449 10.82 8.26 -12.88
N VAL A 450 10.51 8.28 -14.18
CA VAL A 450 11.36 7.67 -15.22
C VAL A 450 12.75 8.33 -15.23
N LEU A 451 12.79 9.66 -15.16
CA LEU A 451 14.03 10.42 -15.11
C LEU A 451 14.76 10.16 -13.78
N ALA A 452 14.03 10.16 -12.66
CA ALA A 452 14.63 9.92 -11.34
C ALA A 452 15.30 8.54 -11.25
N TYR A 453 14.65 7.48 -11.73
CA TYR A 453 15.23 6.13 -11.77
C TYR A 453 16.35 6.00 -12.81
N THR A 454 16.25 6.69 -13.95
CA THR A 454 17.36 6.78 -14.93
C THR A 454 18.60 7.41 -14.30
N CYS A 455 18.46 8.54 -13.59
CA CYS A 455 19.55 9.18 -12.87
C CYS A 455 20.14 8.28 -11.78
N GLN A 456 19.30 7.54 -11.05
CA GLN A 456 19.74 6.58 -10.04
C GLN A 456 20.53 5.41 -10.65
N ALA A 457 20.10 4.91 -11.81
CA ALA A 457 20.82 3.87 -12.55
C ALA A 457 22.19 4.37 -13.04
N LEU A 458 22.23 5.57 -13.63
CA LEU A 458 23.47 6.23 -14.06
C LEU A 458 24.44 6.42 -12.89
N TRP A 459 23.95 6.88 -11.74
CA TRP A 459 24.78 7.05 -10.54
C TRP A 459 25.35 5.72 -10.04
N ASN A 460 24.55 4.66 -9.99
CA ASN A 460 25.01 3.33 -9.61
C ASN A 460 26.13 2.81 -10.52
N LEU A 461 25.98 2.94 -11.85
CA LEU A 461 27.02 2.54 -12.80
C LEU A 461 28.27 3.40 -12.67
N TYR A 462 28.10 4.71 -12.53
CA TYR A 462 29.20 5.64 -12.39
C TYR A 462 30.02 5.37 -11.12
N PHE A 463 29.36 5.28 -9.96
CA PHE A 463 30.03 5.03 -8.68
C PHE A 463 30.79 3.69 -8.67
N LYS A 464 30.27 2.68 -9.37
CA LYS A 464 30.89 1.36 -9.39
C LYS A 464 32.13 1.29 -10.30
N TYR A 465 32.04 1.85 -11.51
CA TYR A 465 33.04 1.63 -12.56
C TYR A 465 34.00 2.80 -12.81
N VAL A 466 33.62 4.02 -12.43
CA VAL A 466 34.41 5.23 -12.71
C VAL A 466 35.14 5.70 -11.47
N SER A 467 36.45 5.94 -11.58
CA SER A 467 37.23 6.59 -10.53
C SER A 467 37.20 8.10 -10.69
N VAL A 468 36.97 8.83 -9.59
CA VAL A 468 36.93 10.29 -9.59
C VAL A 468 38.01 10.84 -8.68
N HIS A 469 38.96 11.55 -9.26
CA HIS A 469 40.04 12.19 -8.52
C HIS A 469 39.72 13.64 -8.11
N THR A 470 38.80 14.30 -8.80
CA THR A 470 38.40 15.69 -8.52
C THR A 470 36.88 15.83 -8.42
N PRO A 471 36.37 16.53 -7.39
CA PRO A 471 34.93 16.71 -7.23
C PRO A 471 34.38 17.62 -8.33
N LEU A 472 33.27 17.20 -8.93
CA LEU A 472 32.51 17.96 -9.91
C LEU A 472 31.71 19.06 -9.22
N ASN A 473 31.49 20.15 -9.94
CA ASN A 473 30.64 21.26 -9.50
C ASN A 473 29.26 21.16 -10.15
N GLU A 474 28.21 21.55 -9.43
CA GLU A 474 26.86 21.63 -9.99
C GLU A 474 26.85 22.59 -11.21
N PRO A 475 26.29 22.20 -12.37
CA PRO A 475 26.28 23.05 -13.55
C PRO A 475 25.42 24.30 -13.35
N GLY A 476 25.99 25.46 -13.67
CA GLY A 476 25.32 26.77 -13.65
C GLY A 476 25.00 27.29 -12.25
N ALA A 477 25.90 27.11 -11.27
CA ALA A 477 25.78 27.73 -9.96
C ALA A 477 27.02 28.57 -9.62
N ASP A 478 26.78 29.76 -9.06
CA ASP A 478 27.84 30.76 -8.78
C ASP A 478 28.48 30.56 -7.39
N SER A 479 27.78 29.91 -6.45
CA SER A 479 28.28 29.58 -5.11
C SER A 479 28.08 28.10 -4.77
N MET A 480 29.18 27.45 -4.39
CA MET A 480 29.21 26.02 -4.06
C MET A 480 29.45 25.82 -2.56
N LEU A 481 28.76 24.85 -1.97
CA LEU A 481 29.01 24.44 -0.59
C LEU A 481 30.28 23.58 -0.50
N SER A 482 31.01 23.72 0.61
CA SER A 482 32.13 22.84 0.93
C SER A 482 31.64 21.40 1.14
N LEU A 483 32.49 20.41 0.90
CA LEU A 483 32.17 19.01 1.15
C LEU A 483 32.22 18.70 2.66
N GLY A 484 31.39 17.76 3.10
CA GLY A 484 31.41 17.26 4.47
C GLY A 484 30.48 17.96 5.46
N LEU A 485 29.58 18.83 5.00
CA LEU A 485 28.58 19.49 5.86
C LEU A 485 27.42 18.58 6.28
N TRP A 486 27.29 17.41 5.65
CA TRP A 486 26.21 16.46 5.96
C TRP A 486 26.43 15.80 7.33
N SER A 487 25.43 15.88 8.21
CA SER A 487 25.50 15.28 9.54
C SER A 487 25.43 13.73 9.45
N ASN A 488 26.26 13.03 10.23
CA ASN A 488 26.56 11.60 10.12
C ASN A 488 27.28 11.19 8.81
N GLN A 489 28.60 11.42 8.78
CA GLN A 489 29.49 10.99 7.68
C GLN A 489 29.83 9.48 7.69
N ARG A 490 29.32 8.69 8.64
CA ARG A 490 29.50 7.24 8.59
C ARG A 490 28.50 6.67 7.58
N MET A 491 28.90 6.55 6.32
CA MET A 491 28.50 5.34 5.58
C MET A 491 28.88 4.19 6.50
N SER A 492 27.91 3.39 6.96
CA SER A 492 28.16 2.30 7.92
C SER A 492 29.24 1.36 7.39
N THR A 493 30.49 1.65 7.74
CA THR A 493 31.61 0.76 7.65
C THR A 493 31.45 -0.22 8.79
N VAL A 494 31.21 -1.48 8.41
CA VAL A 494 31.50 -2.72 9.13
C VAL A 494 31.45 -2.62 10.66
N ASN A 495 30.39 -3.17 11.25
CA ASN A 495 30.58 -4.16 12.31
C ASN A 495 29.41 -5.15 12.38
N ASN A 496 29.81 -6.41 12.40
CA ASN A 496 29.01 -7.63 12.52
C ASN A 496 27.73 -7.48 13.36
N ALA A 497 26.58 -7.63 12.68
CA ALA A 497 25.34 -8.10 13.29
C ALA A 497 24.79 -9.27 12.47
N PHE A 498 25.64 -10.26 12.20
CA PHE A 498 25.19 -11.64 11.99
C PHE A 498 24.95 -12.26 13.37
N GLY A 499 23.81 -11.90 13.97
CA GLY A 499 23.21 -12.64 15.07
C GLY A 499 21.85 -13.15 14.60
N PRO A 500 21.47 -14.41 14.87
CA PRO A 500 20.15 -14.93 14.52
C PRO A 500 19.14 -14.27 15.45
N THR A 501 18.63 -13.08 15.09
CA THR A 501 17.50 -12.50 15.79
C THR A 501 16.28 -13.36 15.48
N GLY A 502 15.80 -14.06 16.51
CA GLY A 502 14.67 -14.97 16.45
C GLY A 502 13.47 -14.38 15.71
N PHE A 503 12.85 -15.23 14.91
CA PHE A 503 11.68 -15.01 14.06
C PHE A 503 10.38 -14.56 14.79
N HIS A 504 10.44 -14.13 16.05
CA HIS A 504 9.25 -14.03 16.91
C HIS A 504 8.73 -12.64 17.29
N ASN A 505 9.38 -11.53 16.92
CA ASN A 505 8.80 -10.20 17.17
C ASN A 505 8.26 -9.56 15.88
N ARG A 506 7.06 -10.00 15.47
CA ARG A 506 6.24 -9.32 14.46
C ARG A 506 5.47 -8.14 15.09
N SER A 507 6.15 -7.03 15.32
CA SER A 507 5.51 -5.71 15.20
C SER A 507 5.77 -5.25 13.78
N ARG A 508 4.86 -5.57 12.85
CA ARG A 508 4.97 -5.24 11.41
C ARG A 508 4.95 -3.72 11.20
N PRO A 509 6.05 -3.05 10.81
CA PRO A 509 5.90 -1.78 10.10
C PRO A 509 5.25 -2.08 8.75
N HIS A 510 4.34 -1.21 8.30
CA HIS A 510 3.49 -1.36 7.10
C HIS A 510 4.25 -1.31 5.76
N GLY A 511 5.55 -1.64 5.73
CA GLY A 511 6.34 -1.81 4.51
C GLY A 511 6.59 -3.30 4.24
N SER A 512 6.45 -3.74 2.98
CA SER A 512 6.85 -5.09 2.62
C SER A 512 8.37 -5.23 2.84
N ALA A 513 8.82 -6.28 3.54
CA ALA A 513 10.25 -6.53 3.75
C ALA A 513 11.04 -6.59 2.42
N LEU A 514 10.34 -6.93 1.34
CA LEU A 514 10.81 -6.89 -0.04
C LEU A 514 11.17 -5.47 -0.51
N LEU A 515 10.33 -4.47 -0.24
CA LEU A 515 10.56 -3.09 -0.66
C LEU A 515 11.73 -2.46 0.10
N ALA A 516 11.91 -2.83 1.38
CA ALA A 516 13.10 -2.46 2.15
C ALA A 516 14.38 -3.10 1.57
N LEU A 517 14.31 -4.35 1.08
CA LEU A 517 15.43 -5.03 0.43
C LEU A 517 15.76 -4.43 -0.95
N VAL A 518 14.75 -4.09 -1.76
CA VAL A 518 14.94 -3.37 -3.03
C VAL A 518 15.58 -2.02 -2.77
N GLN A 519 15.03 -1.24 -1.84
CA GLN A 519 15.59 0.07 -1.52
C GLN A 519 17.03 -0.04 -1.03
N ARG A 520 17.38 -1.07 -0.25
CA ARG A 520 18.75 -1.34 0.18
C ARG A 520 19.68 -1.61 -1.00
N ASN A 521 19.27 -2.42 -1.96
CA ASN A 521 20.13 -2.83 -3.10
C ASN A 521 20.28 -1.73 -4.16
N VAL A 522 19.32 -0.82 -4.28
CA VAL A 522 19.36 0.28 -5.25
C VAL A 522 20.14 1.49 -4.71
N THR A 523 20.23 1.67 -3.38
CA THR A 523 21.02 2.75 -2.76
C THR A 523 22.51 2.45 -2.79
N VAL A 524 23.32 3.41 -3.22
CA VAL A 524 24.78 3.27 -3.22
C VAL A 524 25.31 3.36 -1.78
N GLY A 525 26.09 2.36 -1.33
CA GLY A 525 26.61 2.34 0.05
C GLY A 525 27.71 1.29 0.27
N ALA A 526 27.95 0.94 1.55
CA ALA A 526 29.04 0.01 1.95
C ALA A 526 28.96 -1.41 1.36
N HIS A 527 27.88 -1.75 0.67
CA HIS A 527 27.67 -3.03 0.01
C HIS A 527 27.95 -2.98 -1.51
N THR A 528 28.20 -1.81 -2.08
CA THR A 528 28.53 -1.63 -3.49
C THR A 528 30.04 -1.82 -3.67
N THR A 529 30.45 -3.00 -4.17
CA THR A 529 31.86 -3.28 -4.47
C THR A 529 32.29 -2.48 -5.70
N THR A 530 33.26 -1.58 -5.54
CA THR A 530 33.82 -0.80 -6.66
C THR A 530 34.70 -1.69 -7.54
N GLN A 531 34.57 -1.53 -8.85
CA GLN A 531 35.34 -2.23 -9.87
C GLN A 531 35.80 -1.18 -10.88
N HIS A 532 36.86 -0.45 -10.54
CA HIS A 532 37.33 0.66 -11.36
C HIS A 532 37.82 0.18 -12.72
N MET A 533 37.39 0.87 -13.77
CA MET A 533 37.79 0.65 -15.16
C MET A 533 38.41 1.93 -15.70
N ASP A 534 39.72 1.89 -15.98
CA ASP A 534 40.49 3.06 -16.40
C ASP A 534 40.05 3.60 -17.78
N GLU A 535 39.59 2.70 -18.67
CA GLU A 535 39.07 3.05 -20.00
C GLU A 535 37.80 3.91 -19.93
N LEU A 536 36.91 3.68 -18.97
CA LEU A 536 35.72 4.51 -18.78
C LEU A 536 36.08 5.86 -18.15
N SER A 537 37.00 5.86 -17.18
CA SER A 537 37.35 7.05 -16.41
C SER A 537 38.01 8.16 -17.25
N SER A 538 38.59 7.80 -18.39
CA SER A 538 39.20 8.73 -19.36
C SER A 538 38.26 9.20 -20.48
N SER A 539 37.03 8.69 -20.56
CA SER A 539 36.11 8.99 -21.65
C SER A 539 35.39 10.34 -21.48
N PRO A 540 35.52 11.30 -22.42
CA PRO A 540 34.83 12.60 -22.36
C PRO A 540 33.31 12.47 -22.48
N LEU A 541 32.82 11.38 -23.09
CA LEU A 541 31.40 11.09 -23.23
C LEU A 541 30.75 10.89 -21.85
N ILE A 542 31.41 10.17 -20.94
CA ILE A 542 30.87 9.87 -19.60
C ILE A 542 30.76 11.14 -18.75
N ALA A 543 31.74 12.05 -18.87
CA ALA A 543 31.69 13.34 -18.22
C ALA A 543 30.48 14.18 -18.69
N SER A 544 30.16 14.14 -19.99
CA SER A 544 28.97 14.80 -20.55
C SER A 544 27.66 14.19 -20.03
N ILE A 545 27.55 12.85 -20.04
CA ILE A 545 26.37 12.13 -19.54
C ILE A 545 26.13 12.44 -18.06
N LEU A 546 27.19 12.47 -17.25
CA LEU A 546 27.08 12.81 -15.83
C LEU A 546 26.63 14.26 -15.62
N SER A 547 27.13 15.20 -16.42
CA SER A 547 26.66 16.60 -16.37
C SER A 547 25.16 16.71 -16.68
N ASN A 548 24.68 15.99 -17.71
CA ASN A 548 23.26 15.91 -18.04
C ASN A 548 22.43 15.30 -16.90
N CYS A 549 22.96 14.25 -16.26
CA CYS A 549 22.34 13.60 -15.11
C CYS A 549 22.19 14.57 -13.93
N ILE A 550 23.25 15.31 -13.58
CA ILE A 550 23.22 16.29 -12.48
C ILE A 550 22.24 17.43 -12.79
N HIS A 551 22.22 17.93 -14.03
CA HIS A 551 21.25 18.93 -14.46
C HIS A 551 19.80 18.42 -14.30
N THR A 552 19.54 17.18 -14.70
CA THR A 552 18.23 16.55 -14.58
C THR A 552 17.82 16.37 -13.13
N LEU A 553 18.73 15.89 -12.27
CA LEU A 553 18.50 15.74 -10.83
C LEU A 553 18.16 17.08 -10.14
N LYS A 554 18.84 18.16 -10.53
CA LYS A 554 18.54 19.52 -10.06
C LYS A 554 17.10 19.93 -10.41
N VAL A 555 16.67 19.70 -11.65
CA VAL A 555 15.29 19.98 -12.09
C VAL A 555 14.28 19.13 -11.32
N LEU A 556 14.54 17.81 -11.19
CA LEU A 556 13.67 16.89 -10.48
C LEU A 556 13.55 17.18 -8.98
N SER A 557 14.60 17.71 -8.34
CA SER A 557 14.55 18.11 -6.93
C SER A 557 13.55 19.25 -6.65
N ARG A 558 13.05 19.91 -7.70
CA ARG A 558 12.12 21.04 -7.64
C ARG A 558 10.74 20.72 -8.25
N ILE A 559 10.53 19.49 -8.73
CA ILE A 559 9.24 19.09 -9.30
C ILE A 559 8.17 18.98 -8.20
N SER A 560 6.90 19.13 -8.59
CA SER A 560 5.75 19.00 -7.70
C SER A 560 5.40 17.54 -7.34
N ALA A 561 6.15 16.57 -7.82
CA ALA A 561 5.94 15.16 -7.53
C ALA A 561 6.85 14.68 -6.39
N SER A 562 6.27 14.48 -5.20
CA SER A 562 7.00 14.08 -4.00
C SER A 562 7.87 12.81 -4.17
N PRO A 563 7.40 11.71 -4.81
CA PRO A 563 8.21 10.50 -4.95
C PRO A 563 9.46 10.70 -5.81
N ALA A 564 9.33 11.35 -6.97
CA ALA A 564 10.46 11.64 -7.87
C ALA A 564 11.46 12.61 -7.21
N ARG A 565 10.94 13.63 -6.51
CA ARG A 565 11.73 14.59 -5.74
C ARG A 565 12.56 13.91 -4.65
N LEU A 566 11.98 12.95 -3.92
CA LEU A 566 12.68 12.19 -2.89
C LEU A 566 13.79 11.32 -3.47
N ILE A 567 13.57 10.64 -4.60
CA ILE A 567 14.60 9.83 -5.27
C ILE A 567 15.74 10.73 -5.75
N ALA A 568 15.42 11.83 -6.44
CA ALA A 568 16.41 12.78 -6.89
C ALA A 568 17.24 13.36 -5.74
N ALA A 569 16.59 13.73 -4.63
CA ALA A 569 17.25 14.22 -3.43
C ALA A 569 18.21 13.17 -2.83
N LYS A 570 17.80 11.90 -2.77
CA LYS A 570 18.65 10.80 -2.30
C LYS A 570 19.88 10.61 -3.18
N VAL A 571 19.72 10.61 -4.51
CA VAL A 571 20.87 10.46 -5.43
C VAL A 571 21.84 11.64 -5.30
N LEU A 572 21.34 12.88 -5.21
CA LEU A 572 22.18 14.07 -4.98
C LEU A 572 22.90 14.02 -3.63
N GLN A 573 22.22 13.54 -2.58
CA GLN A 573 22.84 13.31 -1.27
C GLN A 573 23.95 12.27 -1.35
N GLU A 574 23.72 11.13 -2.01
CA GLU A 574 24.72 10.07 -2.20
C GLU A 574 25.95 10.61 -2.95
N MET A 575 25.75 11.37 -4.03
CA MET A 575 26.84 12.02 -4.78
C MET A 575 27.65 13.00 -3.93
N TYR A 576 26.98 13.78 -3.07
CA TYR A 576 27.64 14.74 -2.18
C TYR A 576 28.41 14.04 -1.04
N VAL A 577 27.82 13.03 -0.42
CA VAL A 577 28.47 12.23 0.66
C VAL A 577 29.65 11.43 0.11
N ALA A 578 29.55 10.91 -1.11
CA ALA A 578 30.65 10.24 -1.82
C ALA A 578 31.78 11.20 -2.25
N ARG A 579 31.66 12.51 -1.98
CA ARG A 579 32.62 13.55 -2.37
C ARG A 579 32.81 13.70 -3.88
N VAL A 580 31.83 13.27 -4.67
CA VAL A 580 31.86 13.39 -6.15
C VAL A 580 31.28 14.71 -6.62
N LEU A 581 30.24 15.24 -5.96
CA LEU A 581 29.53 16.45 -6.39
C LEU A 581 29.50 17.52 -5.29
N ARG A 582 29.86 18.75 -5.64
CA ARG A 582 29.57 19.95 -4.82
C ARG A 582 28.24 20.56 -5.24
N LEU A 583 27.34 20.69 -4.27
CA LEU A 583 26.00 21.23 -4.48
C LEU A 583 25.96 22.73 -4.20
N SER A 584 25.11 23.44 -4.94
CA SER A 584 24.75 24.82 -4.62
C SER A 584 23.86 24.90 -3.38
N GLN A 585 23.85 26.07 -2.75
CA GLN A 585 23.03 26.35 -1.58
C GLN A 585 21.52 26.04 -1.78
N PRO A 586 20.86 26.51 -2.86
CA PRO A 586 19.45 26.18 -3.11
C PRO A 586 19.23 24.68 -3.26
N THR A 587 20.05 23.99 -4.06
CA THR A 587 19.87 22.56 -4.33
C THR A 587 20.02 21.73 -3.04
N MET A 588 21.01 22.06 -2.20
CA MET A 588 21.17 21.41 -0.89
C MET A 588 19.94 21.59 0.02
N LEU A 589 19.31 22.77 0.00
CA LEU A 589 18.08 23.02 0.75
C LEU A 589 16.93 22.09 0.29
N TYR A 590 16.70 22.01 -1.03
CA TYR A 590 15.68 21.12 -1.60
C TYR A 590 15.95 19.66 -1.23
N VAL A 591 17.22 19.22 -1.27
CA VAL A 591 17.65 17.88 -0.87
C VAL A 591 17.31 17.61 0.60
N CYS A 592 17.71 18.50 1.51
CA CYS A 592 17.47 18.34 2.95
C CYS A 592 15.97 18.27 3.26
N CYS A 593 15.18 19.22 2.75
CA CYS A 593 13.73 19.25 3.00
C CYS A 593 13.04 17.98 2.47
N SER A 594 13.39 17.53 1.27
CA SER A 594 12.77 16.35 0.67
C SER A 594 13.11 15.06 1.45
N ILE A 595 14.36 14.91 1.91
CA ILE A 595 14.78 13.74 2.70
C ILE A 595 14.18 13.73 4.11
N CYS A 596 13.85 14.89 4.68
CA CYS A 596 13.12 14.97 5.96
C CYS A 596 11.79 14.19 5.90
N ALA A 597 11.14 14.08 4.74
CA ALA A 597 9.94 13.29 4.55
C ALA A 597 10.18 11.78 4.31
N SER A 598 11.44 11.32 4.22
CA SER A 598 11.81 9.91 4.00
C SER A 598 11.27 9.01 5.13
N ALA A 599 10.85 7.79 4.78
CA ALA A 599 10.37 6.81 5.76
C ALA A 599 11.49 6.26 6.67
N SER A 600 12.76 6.44 6.31
CA SER A 600 13.91 6.00 7.10
C SER A 600 14.23 7.02 8.21
N PRO A 601 14.06 6.68 9.50
CA PRO A 601 14.27 7.62 10.60
C PRO A 601 15.69 8.17 10.63
N SER A 602 16.70 7.32 10.43
CA SER A 602 18.11 7.72 10.45
C SER A 602 18.47 8.73 9.36
N GLN A 603 17.96 8.54 8.14
CA GLN A 603 18.20 9.47 7.03
C GLN A 603 17.45 10.79 7.23
N SER A 604 16.19 10.73 7.66
CA SER A 604 15.38 11.94 7.90
C SER A 604 15.97 12.80 9.03
N SER A 605 16.43 12.16 10.12
CA SER A 605 17.07 12.79 11.27
C SER A 605 18.41 13.43 10.90
N ALA A 606 19.22 12.77 10.06
CA ALA A 606 20.47 13.33 9.54
C ALA A 606 20.23 14.53 8.60
N ALA A 607 19.21 14.48 7.76
CA ALA A 607 18.82 15.61 6.90
C ALA A 607 18.33 16.80 7.73
N ALA A 608 17.50 16.57 8.76
CA ALA A 608 17.01 17.59 9.67
C ALA A 608 18.13 18.30 10.43
N ALA A 609 19.10 17.55 10.97
CA ALA A 609 20.26 18.13 11.64
C ALA A 609 21.15 18.93 10.68
N THR A 610 21.35 18.45 9.46
CA THR A 610 22.08 19.17 8.40
C THR A 610 21.36 20.47 8.03
N LEU A 611 20.05 20.42 7.84
CA LEU A 611 19.23 21.59 7.52
C LEU A 611 19.35 22.68 8.58
N ARG A 612 19.23 22.32 9.87
CA ARG A 612 19.38 23.26 10.97
C ARG A 612 20.76 23.93 10.96
N HIS A 613 21.82 23.13 10.81
CA HIS A 613 23.18 23.64 10.75
C HIS A 613 23.36 24.63 9.60
N LEU A 614 22.93 24.26 8.40
CA LEU A 614 23.01 25.12 7.22
C LEU A 614 22.16 26.39 7.36
N PHE A 615 21.00 26.30 8.03
CA PHE A 615 20.15 27.45 8.26
C PHE A 615 20.87 28.52 9.10
N VAL A 616 21.38 28.13 10.26
CA VAL A 616 22.10 29.04 11.17
C VAL A 616 23.41 29.54 10.56
N SER A 617 24.14 28.68 9.82
CA SER A 617 25.47 29.06 9.31
C SER A 617 25.46 29.80 7.97
N HIS A 618 24.43 29.62 7.14
CA HIS A 618 24.42 30.11 5.77
C HIS A 618 23.12 30.78 5.31
N PHE A 619 21.96 30.54 5.94
CA PHE A 619 20.67 30.97 5.38
C PHE A 619 19.92 32.04 6.18
N GLU A 620 20.15 32.15 7.49
CA GLU A 620 19.37 33.00 8.42
C GLU A 620 19.30 34.47 7.98
N CYS A 621 20.31 35.00 7.28
CA CYS A 621 20.37 36.40 6.82
C CYS A 621 20.27 36.58 5.29
N SER A 622 19.89 35.55 4.53
CA SER A 622 19.93 35.61 3.05
C SER A 622 18.54 35.82 2.42
N GLU A 623 18.26 37.03 1.96
CA GLU A 623 17.00 37.36 1.26
C GLU A 623 16.80 36.52 -0.01
N SER A 624 17.87 36.17 -0.74
CA SER A 624 17.78 35.38 -1.98
C SER A 624 17.35 33.92 -1.73
N MET A 625 17.60 33.40 -0.53
CA MET A 625 17.25 32.02 -0.16
C MET A 625 15.79 31.88 0.27
N THR A 626 15.13 32.97 0.65
CA THR A 626 13.75 32.97 1.16
C THR A 626 12.76 32.33 0.18
N VAL A 627 12.88 32.64 -1.11
CA VAL A 627 12.03 32.09 -2.19
C VAL A 627 12.08 30.55 -2.23
N HIS A 628 13.25 29.96 -1.97
CA HIS A 628 13.43 28.51 -2.01
C HIS A 628 12.83 27.81 -0.78
N PHE A 629 12.81 28.46 0.38
CA PHE A 629 12.14 27.95 1.57
C PHE A 629 10.62 27.97 1.46
N THR A 630 10.07 28.99 0.79
CA THR A 630 8.62 29.15 0.62
C THR A 630 7.98 28.22 -0.42
N ASP A 631 8.73 27.23 -0.94
CA ASP A 631 8.18 26.20 -1.82
C ASP A 631 7.18 25.30 -1.05
N TYR A 632 5.98 25.13 -1.62
CA TYR A 632 4.88 24.32 -1.06
C TYR A 632 5.33 22.97 -0.50
N TRP A 633 6.13 22.23 -1.29
CA TRP A 633 6.54 20.88 -0.93
C TRP A 633 7.64 20.85 0.13
N ASN A 634 8.51 21.88 0.18
CA ASN A 634 9.51 21.99 1.25
C ASN A 634 8.82 22.08 2.61
N LEU A 635 7.87 23.00 2.78
CA LEU A 635 7.14 23.17 4.04
C LEU A 635 6.31 21.93 4.37
N LEU A 636 5.65 21.32 3.38
CA LEU A 636 4.91 20.08 3.61
C LEU A 636 5.83 18.96 4.12
N HIS A 637 7.00 18.76 3.53
CA HIS A 637 7.96 17.74 3.97
C HIS A 637 8.54 18.00 5.37
N LEU A 638 8.79 19.26 5.72
CA LEU A 638 9.22 19.64 7.06
C LEU A 638 8.10 19.38 8.10
N SER A 639 6.85 19.69 7.79
CA SER A 639 5.72 19.37 8.68
C SER A 639 5.53 17.87 8.90
N GLN A 640 5.75 17.06 7.85
CA GLN A 640 5.71 15.60 7.95
C GLN A 640 6.81 15.06 8.85
N TYR A 641 8.01 15.65 8.79
CA TYR A 641 9.09 15.31 9.71
C TYR A 641 8.73 15.67 11.16
N LEU A 642 8.23 16.88 11.42
CA LEU A 642 7.82 17.31 12.76
C LEU A 642 6.76 16.37 13.37
N LEU A 643 5.76 15.97 12.57
CA LEU A 643 4.76 14.98 13.00
C LEU A 643 5.40 13.66 13.44
N ARG A 644 6.33 13.10 12.65
CA ARG A 644 6.97 11.82 12.99
C ARG A 644 7.91 11.96 14.17
N ALA A 645 8.78 12.96 14.15
CA ALA A 645 9.79 13.20 15.17
C ALA A 645 9.17 13.56 16.54
N SER A 646 7.95 14.14 16.55
CA SER A 646 7.22 14.40 17.80
C SER A 646 6.85 13.14 18.59
N ARG A 647 6.78 11.98 17.93
CA ARG A 647 6.46 10.68 18.55
C ARG A 647 7.68 10.02 19.21
N GLU A 648 8.89 10.33 18.74
CA GLU A 648 10.11 9.64 19.14
C GLU A 648 10.95 10.51 20.09
N PRO A 649 11.12 10.11 21.37
CA PRO A 649 11.87 10.90 22.35
C PRO A 649 13.31 11.25 21.93
N SER A 650 13.95 10.39 21.13
CA SER A 650 15.33 10.56 20.65
C SER A 650 15.52 11.67 19.61
N ASP A 651 14.45 12.06 18.91
CA ASP A 651 14.51 13.05 17.83
C ASP A 651 13.93 14.41 18.22
N VAL A 652 13.40 14.55 19.44
CA VAL A 652 12.74 15.79 19.91
C VAL A 652 13.64 17.03 19.82
N SER A 653 14.93 16.92 20.16
CA SER A 653 15.87 18.06 20.06
C SER A 653 16.15 18.51 18.62
N ARG A 654 16.08 17.56 17.67
CA ARG A 654 16.18 17.85 16.23
C ARG A 654 14.88 18.43 15.70
N ALA A 655 13.73 17.90 16.16
CA ALA A 655 12.41 18.44 15.87
C ALA A 655 12.29 19.90 16.34
N GLU A 656 12.78 20.24 17.54
CA GLU A 656 12.85 21.63 18.02
C GLU A 656 13.64 22.51 17.07
N GLY A 657 14.81 22.06 16.61
CA GLY A 657 15.64 22.81 15.68
C GLY A 657 15.00 23.01 14.31
N VAL A 658 14.26 22.02 13.80
CA VAL A 658 13.50 22.17 12.55
C VAL A 658 12.27 23.05 12.76
N ALA A 659 11.61 22.97 13.92
CA ALA A 659 10.48 23.83 14.25
C ALA A 659 10.93 25.30 14.36
N ASP A 660 12.11 25.57 14.93
CA ASP A 660 12.74 26.91 14.93
C ASP A 660 12.90 27.42 13.47
N VAL A 661 13.43 26.59 12.57
CA VAL A 661 13.60 26.94 11.13
C VAL A 661 12.24 27.19 10.46
N VAL A 662 11.25 26.32 10.67
CA VAL A 662 9.90 26.46 10.09
C VAL A 662 9.24 27.73 10.61
N LEU A 663 9.37 28.05 11.90
CA LEU A 663 8.82 29.26 12.48
C LEU A 663 9.39 30.51 11.80
N SER A 664 10.71 30.60 11.64
CA SER A 664 11.34 31.73 10.93
C SER A 664 10.81 31.86 9.49
N ILE A 665 10.61 30.75 8.78
CA ILE A 665 10.05 30.76 7.42
C ILE A 665 8.60 31.24 7.41
N VAL A 666 7.78 30.77 8.34
CA VAL A 666 6.36 31.17 8.44
C VAL A 666 6.23 32.64 8.84
N GLN A 667 7.09 33.15 9.73
CA GLN A 667 7.15 34.58 10.06
C GLN A 667 7.56 35.44 8.87
N MET A 668 8.46 34.95 8.00
CA MET A 668 8.76 35.63 6.73
C MET A 668 7.59 35.60 5.73
N ILE A 669 6.79 34.54 5.73
CA ILE A 669 5.55 34.49 4.94
C ILE A 669 4.53 35.48 5.50
N GLU A 670 4.40 35.55 6.82
CA GLU A 670 3.55 36.51 7.53
C GLU A 670 3.91 37.96 7.18
N SER A 671 5.21 38.31 7.22
CA SER A 671 5.66 39.67 6.88
C SER A 671 5.40 40.03 5.41
N ASN A 672 5.37 39.05 4.51
CA ASN A 672 5.10 39.21 3.08
C ASN A 672 3.64 38.92 2.70
N ALA A 673 2.77 38.65 3.67
CA ALA A 673 1.40 38.23 3.40
C ALA A 673 0.54 39.32 2.74
N ALA A 674 0.93 40.59 2.84
CA ALA A 674 0.24 41.68 2.15
C ALA A 674 0.44 41.65 0.62
N THR A 675 1.55 41.08 0.14
CA THR A 675 1.93 41.11 -1.28
C THR A 675 1.80 39.76 -1.98
N SER A 676 1.87 38.65 -1.22
CA SER A 676 1.82 37.28 -1.75
C SER A 676 0.79 36.43 -1.02
N ASN A 677 0.08 35.56 -1.75
CA ASN A 677 -0.90 34.65 -1.16
C ASN A 677 -0.20 33.57 -0.32
N PRO A 678 -0.44 33.50 1.00
CA PRO A 678 0.14 32.48 1.88
C PRO A 678 -0.20 31.04 1.46
N ALA A 679 -1.34 30.82 0.79
CA ALA A 679 -1.77 29.50 0.32
C ALA A 679 -0.83 28.88 -0.73
N ASN A 680 0.04 29.68 -1.37
CA ASN A 680 1.06 29.17 -2.28
C ASN A 680 2.13 28.33 -1.57
N ALA A 681 2.30 28.52 -0.26
CA ALA A 681 3.31 27.87 0.56
C ALA A 681 2.69 27.03 1.70
N LEU A 682 1.66 27.56 2.37
CA LEU A 682 1.03 26.98 3.55
C LEU A 682 -0.25 26.23 3.16
N SER A 683 -0.20 24.90 3.25
CA SER A 683 -1.31 24.01 2.85
C SER A 683 -2.14 23.53 4.04
N GLU A 684 -3.36 23.05 3.76
CA GLU A 684 -4.19 22.38 4.77
C GLU A 684 -3.48 21.16 5.37
N ALA A 685 -2.79 20.37 4.53
CA ALA A 685 -2.01 19.21 4.98
C ALA A 685 -0.83 19.62 5.88
N PHE A 686 -0.18 20.76 5.61
CA PHE A 686 0.84 21.32 6.49
C PHE A 686 0.25 21.61 7.87
N VAL A 687 -0.86 22.35 7.94
CA VAL A 687 -1.51 22.70 9.22
C VAL A 687 -1.99 21.45 9.95
N ALA A 688 -2.60 20.50 9.25
CA ALA A 688 -3.04 19.23 9.84
C ALA A 688 -1.88 18.44 10.45
N ASN A 689 -0.72 18.39 9.80
CA ASN A 689 0.48 17.75 10.35
C ASN A 689 0.97 18.44 11.62
N ILE A 690 1.00 19.78 11.65
CA ILE A 690 1.43 20.55 12.83
C ILE A 690 0.47 20.32 14.01
N LEU A 691 -0.84 20.37 13.78
CA LEU A 691 -1.85 20.12 14.82
C LEU A 691 -1.81 18.67 15.33
N ALA A 692 -1.63 17.70 14.43
CA ALA A 692 -1.45 16.31 14.82
C ALA A 692 -0.16 16.10 15.61
N ALA A 693 0.92 16.83 15.29
CA ALA A 693 2.16 16.83 16.05
C ALA A 693 1.94 17.41 17.47
N GLN A 694 1.24 18.55 17.58
CA GLN A 694 0.89 19.15 18.88
C GLN A 694 0.15 18.17 19.79
N ALA A 695 -0.81 17.41 19.26
CA ALA A 695 -1.59 16.45 20.03
C ALA A 695 -0.77 15.24 20.53
N GLN A 696 0.40 14.98 19.95
CA GLN A 696 1.23 13.79 20.25
C GLN A 696 2.44 14.11 21.14
N ILE A 697 2.70 15.39 21.42
CA ILE A 697 3.84 15.83 22.23
C ILE A 697 3.58 15.52 23.72
N ALA A 698 4.46 14.68 24.29
CA ALA A 698 4.42 14.33 25.72
C ALA A 698 5.71 14.68 26.49
N THR A 699 6.77 15.10 25.80
CA THR A 699 8.13 15.19 26.39
C THR A 699 8.76 16.58 26.33
N SER A 700 8.54 17.39 25.28
CA SER A 700 9.09 18.75 25.19
C SER A 700 8.01 19.83 25.07
N TYR A 701 7.93 20.66 26.12
CA TYR A 701 7.08 21.85 26.09
C TYR A 701 7.65 22.93 25.15
N LYS A 702 8.98 22.99 24.97
CA LYS A 702 9.58 23.94 24.01
C LYS A 702 9.08 23.65 22.59
N LEU A 703 9.08 22.39 22.18
CA LEU A 703 8.53 22.01 20.89
C LEU A 703 7.05 22.40 20.77
N LEU A 704 6.25 22.16 21.82
CA LEU A 704 4.84 22.57 21.86
C LEU A 704 4.67 24.08 21.63
N THR A 705 5.48 24.92 22.31
CA THR A 705 5.44 26.39 22.13
C THR A 705 5.80 26.81 20.71
N LEU A 706 6.79 26.18 20.09
CA LEU A 706 7.19 26.49 18.71
C LEU A 706 6.10 26.12 17.71
N LEU A 707 5.43 24.98 17.90
CA LEU A 707 4.29 24.62 17.06
C LEU A 707 3.11 25.59 17.25
N ASP A 708 2.86 26.02 18.50
CA ASP A 708 1.86 27.05 18.81
C ASP A 708 2.17 28.37 18.08
N ASP A 709 3.44 28.78 18.05
CA ASP A 709 3.91 29.96 17.32
C ASP A 709 3.73 29.82 15.81
N ILE A 710 4.06 28.67 15.24
CA ILE A 710 3.85 28.37 13.82
C ILE A 710 2.36 28.49 13.46
N CYS A 711 1.47 27.95 14.30
CA CYS A 711 0.02 28.05 14.09
C CYS A 711 -0.48 29.50 14.17
N LEU A 712 0.02 30.29 15.13
CA LEU A 712 -0.35 31.70 15.26
C LEU A 712 0.14 32.54 14.08
N SER A 713 1.41 32.42 13.68
CA SER A 713 1.95 33.12 12.52
C SER A 713 1.26 32.71 11.22
N THR A 714 0.89 31.43 11.08
CA THR A 714 0.05 30.97 9.96
C THR A 714 -1.31 31.68 9.95
N HIS A 715 -1.99 31.73 11.10
CA HIS A 715 -3.28 32.42 11.22
C HIS A 715 -3.17 33.90 10.85
N TRP A 716 -2.13 34.60 11.35
CA TRP A 716 -1.91 36.01 11.04
C TRP A 716 -1.54 36.26 9.58
N ALA A 717 -0.74 35.39 8.97
CA ALA A 717 -0.44 35.49 7.54
C ALA A 717 -1.72 35.46 6.70
N PHE A 718 -2.62 34.49 6.95
CA PHE A 718 -3.89 34.42 6.22
C PHE A 718 -4.82 35.60 6.53
N GLN A 719 -4.90 36.03 7.79
CA GLN A 719 -5.73 37.16 8.17
C GLN A 719 -5.25 38.47 7.52
N MET A 720 -3.94 38.72 7.53
CA MET A 720 -3.33 39.89 6.87
C MET A 720 -3.61 39.91 5.37
N TYR A 721 -3.49 38.75 4.70
CA TYR A 721 -3.82 38.63 3.28
C TYR A 721 -5.31 38.87 2.99
N LEU A 722 -6.20 38.33 3.83
CA LEU A 722 -7.65 38.53 3.70
C LEU A 722 -8.04 40.01 3.92
N ASP A 723 -7.44 40.67 4.91
CA ASP A 723 -7.67 42.09 5.18
C ASP A 723 -7.24 42.96 3.99
N GLU A 724 -6.09 42.66 3.39
CA GLU A 724 -5.60 43.36 2.21
C GLU A 724 -6.47 43.09 0.97
N LEU A 725 -6.91 41.85 0.78
CA LEU A 725 -7.82 41.49 -0.30
C LEU A 725 -9.19 42.18 -0.15
N HIS A 726 -9.69 42.34 1.08
CA HIS A 726 -10.87 43.14 1.37
C HIS A 726 -10.65 44.64 1.11
N ARG A 727 -9.49 45.21 1.45
CA ARG A 727 -9.15 46.61 1.12
C ARG A 727 -9.08 46.83 -0.39
N ALA A 728 -8.36 45.99 -1.12
CA ALA A 728 -8.24 46.04 -2.57
C ALA A 728 -9.61 45.88 -3.26
N SER A 729 -10.47 44.98 -2.76
CA SER A 729 -11.84 44.82 -3.26
C SER A 729 -12.67 46.09 -3.05
N ARG A 730 -12.62 46.69 -1.85
CA ARG A 730 -13.30 47.95 -1.53
C ARG A 730 -12.82 49.08 -2.45
N ASP A 731 -11.52 49.20 -2.69
CA ASP A 731 -10.93 50.20 -3.58
C ASP A 731 -11.36 50.03 -5.04
N VAL A 732 -11.47 48.79 -5.53
CA VAL A 732 -12.00 48.50 -6.87
C VAL A 732 -13.48 48.87 -6.98
N THR A 733 -14.30 48.57 -5.96
CA THR A 733 -15.70 49.05 -5.91
C THR A 733 -15.78 50.56 -5.86
N MET A 734 -15.00 51.24 -5.01
CA MET A 734 -14.97 52.71 -4.92
C MET A 734 -14.54 53.35 -6.26
N ARG A 735 -13.52 52.80 -6.95
CA ARG A 735 -13.10 53.26 -8.28
C ARG A 735 -14.13 52.98 -9.37
N LYS A 736 -14.91 51.89 -9.29
CA LYS A 736 -16.05 51.65 -10.18
C LYS A 736 -17.16 52.68 -9.94
N THR A 737 -17.48 52.99 -8.69
CA THR A 737 -18.47 54.01 -8.33
C THR A 737 -18.02 55.41 -8.74
N GLN A 738 -16.72 55.74 -8.60
CA GLN A 738 -16.12 56.99 -9.09
C GLN A 738 -16.06 57.06 -10.62
N ARG A 739 -15.79 55.96 -11.34
CA ARG A 739 -15.86 55.96 -12.82
C ARG A 739 -17.29 56.09 -13.34
N ILE A 740 -18.29 55.54 -12.66
CA ILE A 740 -19.71 55.73 -13.00
C ILE A 740 -20.15 57.17 -12.66
N GLY A 741 -19.65 57.76 -11.56
CA GLY A 741 -19.86 59.17 -11.22
C GLY A 741 -19.15 60.16 -12.15
N ALA A 742 -17.95 59.81 -12.65
CA ALA A 742 -17.21 60.62 -13.63
C ALA A 742 -17.80 60.53 -15.04
N LEU A 743 -18.34 59.37 -15.45
CA LEU A 743 -19.05 59.21 -16.73
C LEU A 743 -20.37 60.01 -16.79
N TYR A 744 -20.92 60.43 -15.66
CA TYR A 744 -22.04 61.39 -15.60
C TYR A 744 -21.59 62.87 -15.60
N ARG A 745 -20.30 63.17 -15.40
CA ARG A 745 -19.77 64.54 -15.30
C ARG A 745 -18.81 64.97 -16.42
N THR A 746 -18.44 64.06 -17.32
CA THR A 746 -17.68 64.37 -18.55
C THR A 746 -18.27 63.70 -19.78
N ARG A 747 -19.54 64.02 -20.09
CA ARG A 747 -20.03 64.03 -21.48
C ARG A 747 -20.16 65.47 -21.93
N LEU A 748 -19.02 66.09 -22.21
CA LEU A 748 -18.87 67.21 -23.14
C LEU A 748 -17.36 67.41 -23.31
N PHE A 749 -16.91 67.26 -24.55
CA PHE A 749 -15.56 67.45 -25.08
C PHE A 749 -14.58 66.27 -25.02
N SER A 750 -14.37 65.73 -26.22
CA SER A 750 -13.06 65.54 -26.87
C SER A 750 -12.61 64.10 -27.13
N HIS A 751 -12.79 63.73 -28.40
CA HIS A 751 -12.07 62.73 -29.16
C HIS A 751 -10.55 62.99 -29.15
N GLY A 752 -9.75 61.95 -28.91
CA GLY A 752 -8.30 62.01 -29.11
C GLY A 752 -7.61 60.68 -28.90
N LYS A 753 -7.19 60.05 -30.00
CA LYS A 753 -6.35 58.86 -30.09
C LYS A 753 -5.06 59.02 -29.26
N SER A 754 -4.58 57.97 -28.58
CA SER A 754 -3.27 57.37 -28.89
C SER A 754 -2.96 56.12 -28.04
N THR A 755 -2.27 55.21 -28.72
CA THR A 755 -1.64 53.94 -28.38
C THR A 755 -0.49 54.02 -27.37
N ALA A 756 -0.30 52.98 -26.54
CA ALA A 756 1.02 52.45 -26.20
C ALA A 756 0.92 51.03 -25.60
N ALA A 757 1.76 50.15 -26.11
CA ALA A 757 1.87 48.73 -25.79
C ALA A 757 2.58 48.45 -24.46
N ILE A 758 2.23 47.35 -23.80
CA ILE A 758 3.12 46.64 -22.86
C ILE A 758 3.10 45.14 -23.21
N VAL A 759 4.32 44.64 -23.36
CA VAL A 759 4.82 43.31 -23.75
C VAL A 759 4.34 42.19 -22.81
N PRO A 760 4.14 40.94 -23.30
CA PRO A 760 3.67 39.82 -22.49
C PRO A 760 4.80 39.19 -21.66
N SER A 761 4.54 38.93 -20.38
CA SER A 761 5.38 38.06 -19.55
C SER A 761 4.68 36.72 -19.32
N ARG A 762 5.40 35.64 -19.70
CA ARG A 762 5.31 34.20 -19.37
C ARG A 762 3.95 33.52 -19.08
N PRO A 763 3.66 32.36 -19.70
CA PRO A 763 2.45 31.59 -19.41
C PRO A 763 2.54 30.89 -18.03
N PRO A 764 1.50 30.94 -17.19
CA PRO A 764 1.42 30.16 -15.95
C PRO A 764 1.08 28.69 -16.22
N THR A 765 1.54 27.82 -15.32
CA THR A 765 1.31 26.37 -15.31
C THR A 765 -0.14 26.04 -14.92
N ARG A 766 -0.94 25.68 -15.92
CA ARG A 766 -2.42 25.54 -15.93
C ARG A 766 -3.10 24.59 -14.94
N HIS A 767 -2.39 23.86 -14.08
CA HIS A 767 -3.02 22.93 -13.13
C HIS A 767 -3.05 23.41 -11.66
N ALA A 768 -2.20 24.38 -11.29
CA ALA A 768 -2.32 25.06 -9.99
C ALA A 768 -3.47 26.08 -9.99
N GLU A 769 -3.81 26.64 -11.14
CA GLU A 769 -4.85 27.66 -11.28
C GLU A 769 -6.25 27.17 -10.87
N LEU A 770 -6.58 25.88 -11.05
CA LEU A 770 -7.90 25.33 -10.70
C LEU A 770 -8.11 25.10 -9.19
N SER A 771 -7.04 24.80 -8.45
CA SER A 771 -7.06 24.71 -6.98
C SER A 771 -7.01 26.11 -6.37
N VAL A 772 -6.10 26.96 -6.87
CA VAL A 772 -5.93 28.33 -6.39
C VAL A 772 -7.18 29.16 -6.69
N GLN A 773 -7.81 29.06 -7.86
CA GLN A 773 -9.08 29.75 -8.11
C GLN A 773 -10.22 29.23 -7.24
N LYS A 774 -10.28 27.92 -6.94
CA LYS A 774 -11.28 27.36 -6.01
C LYS A 774 -11.05 27.83 -4.58
N VAL A 775 -9.81 27.85 -4.09
CA VAL A 775 -9.47 28.35 -2.76
C VAL A 775 -9.71 29.85 -2.70
N THR A 776 -9.26 30.63 -3.69
CA THR A 776 -9.47 32.10 -3.71
C THR A 776 -10.95 32.47 -3.84
N SER A 777 -11.74 31.73 -4.63
CA SER A 777 -13.21 31.92 -4.72
C SER A 777 -13.96 31.43 -3.48
N PHE A 778 -13.51 30.35 -2.83
CA PHE A 778 -14.05 29.86 -1.57
C PHE A 778 -13.72 30.78 -0.38
N LEU A 779 -12.50 31.30 -0.32
CA LEU A 779 -12.04 32.33 0.65
C LEU A 779 -12.89 33.60 0.51
N LEU A 780 -13.16 34.03 -0.73
CA LEU A 780 -14.01 35.18 -1.05
C LEU A 780 -15.50 34.97 -0.72
N GLN A 781 -16.03 33.75 -0.86
CA GLN A 781 -17.46 33.46 -0.65
C GLN A 781 -17.83 33.13 0.81
N SER A 782 -16.93 32.53 1.60
CA SER A 782 -17.32 31.88 2.87
C SER A 782 -17.21 32.73 4.13
N LYS A 783 -16.59 33.92 4.12
CA LYS A 783 -16.35 34.76 5.33
C LYS A 783 -15.69 34.04 6.54
N GLN A 784 -15.26 32.77 6.43
CA GLN A 784 -14.81 31.92 7.54
C GLN A 784 -13.45 31.23 7.32
N ALA A 785 -12.64 31.69 6.37
CA ALA A 785 -11.64 30.82 5.78
C ALA A 785 -10.19 31.09 6.25
N ASN A 786 -9.92 30.89 7.55
CA ASN A 786 -8.56 30.70 8.06
C ASN A 786 -8.30 29.19 8.23
N LEU A 787 -7.16 28.69 7.73
CA LEU A 787 -6.78 27.27 7.86
C LEU A 787 -6.66 26.81 9.33
N VAL A 788 -6.39 27.75 10.24
CA VAL A 788 -6.39 27.53 11.70
C VAL A 788 -7.67 28.11 12.28
N GLY A 789 -8.54 27.24 12.79
CA GLY A 789 -9.83 27.62 13.37
C GLY A 789 -9.72 28.50 14.62
N PRO A 790 -10.73 29.34 14.91
CA PRO A 790 -10.71 30.28 16.03
C PRO A 790 -10.60 29.59 17.40
N ASP A 791 -11.18 28.40 17.55
CA ASP A 791 -11.12 27.63 18.80
C ASP A 791 -9.69 27.19 19.13
N ILE A 792 -8.92 26.82 18.10
CA ILE A 792 -7.51 26.44 18.23
C ILE A 792 -6.70 27.67 18.65
N VAL A 793 -6.92 28.82 18.01
CA VAL A 793 -6.24 30.07 18.38
C VAL A 793 -6.56 30.49 19.82
N ALA A 794 -7.82 30.36 20.24
CA ALA A 794 -8.24 30.66 21.62
C ALA A 794 -7.54 29.73 22.63
N ALA A 795 -7.46 28.42 22.32
CA ALA A 795 -6.75 27.46 23.15
C ALA A 795 -5.25 27.75 23.25
N ILE A 796 -4.59 28.12 22.13
CA ILE A 796 -3.17 28.52 22.11
C ILE A 796 -2.96 29.78 22.96
N LYS A 797 -3.79 30.81 22.76
CA LYS A 797 -3.70 32.06 23.55
C LYS A 797 -3.84 31.79 25.04
N LYS A 798 -4.79 30.94 25.43
CA LYS A 798 -4.99 30.51 26.82
C LYS A 798 -3.73 29.85 27.40
N ARG A 799 -3.14 28.87 26.70
CA ARG A 799 -1.90 28.21 27.13
C ARG A 799 -0.76 29.21 27.33
N LYS A 800 -0.56 30.12 26.37
CA LYS A 800 0.48 31.16 26.46
C LYS A 800 0.26 32.12 27.63
N THR A 801 -0.99 32.51 27.91
CA THR A 801 -1.29 33.36 29.08
C THR A 801 -1.04 32.65 30.40
N GLU A 802 -1.37 31.36 30.49
CA GLU A 802 -1.08 30.53 31.67
C GLU A 802 0.43 30.38 31.88
N GLU A 803 1.19 30.13 30.82
CA GLU A 803 2.65 30.07 30.86
C GLU A 803 3.28 31.39 31.32
N ALA A 804 2.86 32.52 30.73
CA ALA A 804 3.36 33.84 31.11
C ALA A 804 3.09 34.15 32.58
N MET A 805 1.88 33.83 33.07
CA MET A 805 1.53 33.99 34.48
C MET A 805 2.42 33.14 35.39
N LEU A 806 2.69 31.88 35.02
CA LEU A 806 3.56 31.00 35.80
C LEU A 806 5.01 31.48 35.81
N LEU A 807 5.53 31.99 34.69
CA LEU A 807 6.86 32.60 34.63
C LEU A 807 6.95 33.82 35.55
N VAL A 808 5.94 34.69 35.58
CA VAL A 808 5.88 35.84 36.51
C VAL A 808 5.88 35.38 37.96
N GLN A 809 5.11 34.34 38.29
CA GLN A 809 5.07 33.75 39.63
C GLN A 809 6.42 33.14 40.04
N VAL A 810 7.08 32.43 39.12
CA VAL A 810 8.44 31.88 39.35
C VAL A 810 9.43 33.02 39.59
N THR A 811 9.43 34.06 38.75
CA THR A 811 10.33 35.21 38.89
C THR A 811 10.08 35.96 40.20
N MET A 812 8.82 36.09 40.64
CA MET A 812 8.48 36.69 41.94
C MET A 812 9.11 35.91 43.10
N VAL A 813 8.96 34.58 43.12
CA VAL A 813 9.59 33.72 44.14
C VAL A 813 11.11 33.78 44.07
N MET A 814 11.70 33.81 42.86
CA MET A 814 13.14 33.87 42.69
C MET A 814 13.72 35.23 43.15
N ASN A 815 13.05 36.34 42.85
CA ASN A 815 13.52 37.68 43.22
C ASN A 815 13.52 37.90 44.74
N GLU A 816 12.56 37.32 45.44
CA GLU A 816 12.47 37.45 46.90
C GLU A 816 13.42 36.46 47.61
N GLY A 817 13.42 35.20 47.21
CA GLY A 817 14.07 34.14 47.98
C GLY A 817 15.44 33.69 47.49
N CYS A 818 15.75 33.82 46.19
CA CYS A 818 16.90 33.14 45.60
C CYS A 818 18.24 33.83 45.90
N ARG A 819 18.28 35.16 46.04
CA ARG A 819 19.53 35.90 46.31
C ARG A 819 20.09 35.60 47.70
N ASP A 820 19.21 35.54 48.69
CA ASP A 820 19.58 35.37 50.10
C ASP A 820 19.31 33.93 50.60
N HIS A 821 18.93 33.01 49.71
CA HIS A 821 18.57 31.62 50.03
C HIS A 821 17.56 31.49 51.17
N LEU A 822 16.54 32.35 51.16
CA LEU A 822 15.53 32.41 52.22
C LEU A 822 14.79 31.08 52.37
N SER A 823 14.56 30.67 53.62
CA SER A 823 13.75 29.52 53.97
C SER A 823 12.25 29.80 53.81
N LEU A 824 11.41 28.75 53.82
CA LEU A 824 9.96 28.90 53.63
C LEU A 824 9.29 29.82 54.66
N GLN A 825 9.89 29.97 55.85
CA GLN A 825 9.39 30.81 56.94
C GLN A 825 9.78 32.29 56.79
N GLU A 826 10.82 32.57 56.00
CA GLU A 826 11.36 33.92 55.76
C GLU A 826 10.78 34.55 54.50
N LEU A 827 10.08 33.77 53.67
CA LEU A 827 9.30 34.27 52.54
C LEU A 827 8.02 34.95 53.03
N GLY A 828 7.68 36.07 52.40
CA GLY A 828 6.44 36.80 52.63
C GLY A 828 5.20 35.92 52.42
N PRO A 829 4.12 36.15 53.18
CA PRO A 829 2.92 35.30 53.14
C PRO A 829 2.26 35.23 51.75
N GLY A 830 2.34 36.31 50.97
CA GLY A 830 1.90 36.33 49.57
C GLY A 830 2.71 35.39 48.68
N THR A 831 4.04 35.38 48.84
CA THR A 831 4.98 34.57 48.06
C THR A 831 4.89 33.10 48.41
N VAL A 832 4.65 32.75 49.68
CA VAL A 832 4.35 31.38 50.10
C VAL A 832 3.05 30.87 49.47
N THR A 833 2.03 31.72 49.35
CA THR A 833 0.74 31.37 48.72
C THR A 833 0.90 31.14 47.21
N VAL A 834 1.66 32.02 46.54
CA VAL A 834 2.03 31.87 45.12
C VAL A 834 2.84 30.60 44.90
N LEU A 835 3.84 30.33 45.74
CA LEU A 835 4.68 29.13 45.67
C LEU A 835 3.86 27.83 45.80
N LYS A 836 2.90 27.77 46.74
CA LYS A 836 2.01 26.60 46.89
C LYS A 836 1.17 26.36 45.62
N THR A 837 0.62 27.43 45.05
CA THR A 837 -0.19 27.36 43.82
C THR A 837 0.68 26.93 42.64
N LEU A 838 1.85 27.55 42.49
CA LEU A 838 2.85 27.23 41.46
C LEU A 838 3.26 25.76 41.50
N LEU A 839 3.58 25.23 42.68
CA LEU A 839 3.99 23.82 42.82
C LEU A 839 2.86 22.84 42.56
N TYR A 840 1.62 23.20 42.88
CA TYR A 840 0.45 22.40 42.53
C TYR A 840 0.30 22.30 41.00
N THR A 841 0.32 23.44 40.31
CA THR A 841 0.22 23.49 38.83
C THR A 841 1.39 22.77 38.14
N LEU A 842 2.63 22.96 38.62
CA LEU A 842 3.81 22.28 38.08
C LEU A 842 3.83 20.76 38.35
N ARG A 843 3.11 20.29 39.37
CA ARG A 843 2.96 18.85 39.65
C ARG A 843 2.04 18.17 38.64
N ASP A 844 0.96 18.85 38.26
CA ASP A 844 -0.02 18.34 37.30
C ASP A 844 0.47 18.46 35.85
N GLN A 845 1.47 19.31 35.59
CA GLN A 845 2.05 19.52 34.26
C GLN A 845 3.57 19.28 34.22
N PRO A 846 4.03 18.02 34.10
CA PRO A 846 5.45 17.65 34.18
C PRO A 846 6.30 18.26 33.06
N MET A 847 5.72 18.43 31.86
CA MET A 847 6.41 19.06 30.71
C MET A 847 6.72 20.53 30.97
N LEU A 848 5.74 21.27 31.49
CA LEU A 848 5.89 22.69 31.81
C LEU A 848 6.88 22.90 32.96
N ARG A 849 6.88 22.00 33.95
CA ARG A 849 7.89 21.98 35.02
C ARG A 849 9.30 21.80 34.48
N ALA A 850 9.51 20.86 33.55
CA ALA A 850 10.82 20.65 32.93
C ALA A 850 11.25 21.89 32.12
N HIS A 851 10.33 22.54 31.40
CA HIS A 851 10.59 23.75 30.64
C HIS A 851 10.99 24.93 31.53
N ILE A 852 10.23 25.21 32.59
CA ILE A 852 10.53 26.29 33.53
C ILE A 852 11.90 26.05 34.18
N LYS A 853 12.21 24.82 34.58
CA LYS A 853 13.54 24.48 35.11
C LYS A 853 14.68 24.76 34.13
N SER A 854 14.46 24.53 32.83
CA SER A 854 15.47 24.81 31.80
C SER A 854 15.71 26.30 31.54
N ARG A 855 14.75 27.16 31.88
CA ARG A 855 14.84 28.63 31.74
C ARG A 855 15.51 29.31 32.94
N LEU A 856 15.60 28.63 34.07
CA LEU A 856 16.20 29.14 35.30
C LEU A 856 17.72 28.99 35.29
N LYS A 857 18.42 29.92 35.95
CA LYS A 857 19.86 29.76 36.21
C LYS A 857 20.11 28.54 37.10
N PRO A 858 21.30 27.93 37.07
CA PRO A 858 21.61 26.76 37.92
C PRO A 858 21.32 27.00 39.41
N ALA A 859 21.60 28.21 39.93
CA ALA A 859 21.31 28.58 41.31
C ALA A 859 19.80 28.66 41.61
N GLU A 860 19.03 29.26 40.70
CA GLU A 860 17.56 29.39 40.80
C GLU A 860 16.87 28.02 40.69
N ALA A 861 17.32 27.17 39.78
CA ALA A 861 16.82 25.81 39.62
C ALA A 861 17.07 24.95 40.87
N ASN A 862 18.25 25.08 41.49
CA ASN A 862 18.58 24.41 42.74
C ASN A 862 17.75 24.93 43.91
N TYR A 863 17.52 26.24 43.99
CA TYR A 863 16.66 26.84 45.01
C TYR A 863 15.20 26.39 44.86
N LEU A 864 14.65 26.40 43.65
CA LEU A 864 13.31 25.88 43.38
C LEU A 864 13.18 24.39 43.73
N LYS A 865 14.22 23.58 43.45
CA LYS A 865 14.26 22.16 43.84
C LYS A 865 14.28 21.98 45.36
N HIS A 866 14.99 22.85 46.08
CA HIS A 866 15.00 22.85 47.55
C HIS A 866 13.61 23.17 48.12
N LEU A 867 12.94 24.20 47.61
CA LEU A 867 11.57 24.56 47.98
C LEU A 867 10.57 23.44 47.66
N GLU A 868 10.71 22.78 46.51
CA GLU A 868 9.92 21.60 46.12
C GLU A 868 10.08 20.45 47.13
N LEU A 869 11.30 20.18 47.61
CA LEU A 869 11.57 19.12 48.59
C LEU A 869 10.95 19.42 49.95
N LEU A 870 11.01 20.69 50.40
CA LEU A 870 10.41 21.12 51.67
C LEU A 870 8.88 20.98 51.66
N LEU A 871 8.24 21.21 50.50
CA LEU A 871 6.78 21.17 50.34
C LEU A 871 6.24 19.80 49.89
N ALA A 872 7.08 18.82 49.57
CA ALA A 872 6.65 17.49 49.13
C ALA A 872 5.91 16.72 50.25
N PRO A 873 4.73 16.11 49.97
CA PRO A 873 3.87 15.49 50.99
C PRO A 873 4.31 14.10 51.48
N LYS A 874 5.40 13.51 50.95
CA LYS A 874 5.74 12.08 51.14
C LYS A 874 7.04 11.78 51.92
N HIS A 875 7.70 12.76 52.52
CA HIS A 875 8.84 12.46 53.39
C HIS A 875 8.40 12.29 54.84
N SER A 876 8.81 11.16 55.44
CA SER A 876 8.67 10.90 56.87
C SER A 876 9.19 12.10 57.65
N SER A 877 8.50 12.44 58.74
CA SER A 877 8.77 13.58 59.61
C SER A 877 10.26 13.76 59.96
N GLY A 878 11.05 12.68 60.02
CA GLY A 878 12.49 12.70 60.25
C GLY A 878 13.34 13.38 59.15
N LEU A 879 13.03 13.20 57.85
CA LEU A 879 13.83 13.83 56.77
C LEU A 879 13.49 15.32 56.63
N ARG A 880 12.24 15.70 56.90
CA ARG A 880 11.83 17.12 56.96
C ARG A 880 12.57 17.86 58.08
N ILE A 881 12.73 17.24 59.25
CA ILE A 881 13.47 17.82 60.38
C ILE A 881 14.97 17.89 60.06
N ALA A 882 15.55 16.88 59.41
CA ALA A 882 16.97 16.92 59.03
C ALA A 882 17.28 18.03 58.00
N ILE A 883 16.42 18.25 57.01
CA ILE A 883 16.59 19.32 55.99
C ILE A 883 16.36 20.71 56.60
N LEU A 884 15.37 20.85 57.50
CA LEU A 884 15.09 22.10 58.22
C LEU A 884 16.16 22.44 59.27
N ALA A 885 16.79 21.44 59.90
CA ALA A 885 17.87 21.65 60.88
C ALA A 885 19.20 22.08 60.23
N THR A 886 19.43 21.76 58.95
CA THR A 886 20.61 22.19 58.18
C THR A 886 20.46 23.58 57.56
N GLY A 887 19.76 24.52 58.21
CA GLY A 887 19.47 25.89 57.75
C GLY A 887 20.68 26.80 57.43
N LYS A 888 21.88 26.24 57.27
CA LYS A 888 23.01 26.82 56.54
C LYS A 888 23.71 25.73 55.73
N ILE A 889 23.33 25.56 54.47
CA ILE A 889 24.25 24.98 53.50
C ILE A 889 25.29 26.06 53.22
N VAL A 890 26.47 25.90 53.83
CA VAL A 890 27.67 26.66 53.53
C VAL A 890 27.88 26.67 52.01
N PRO A 891 28.19 27.81 51.36
CA PRO A 891 28.52 27.82 49.95
C PRO A 891 29.70 26.87 49.73
N SER A 892 29.47 25.86 48.89
CA SER A 892 30.52 25.03 48.33
C SER A 892 31.64 25.94 47.81
N LYS A 893 32.82 25.85 48.43
CA LYS A 893 34.07 26.43 47.94
C LYS A 893 34.54 25.70 46.68
N VAL A 894 33.78 25.78 45.58
CA VAL A 894 34.28 25.52 44.21
C VAL A 894 33.49 26.39 43.22
N ALA A 895 33.68 27.71 43.32
CA ALA A 895 33.46 28.68 42.25
C ALA A 895 34.04 30.03 42.70
N ARG A 896 35.37 30.12 42.65
CA ARG A 896 36.07 31.33 42.21
C ARG A 896 36.89 30.94 41.00
#